data_AF-A0AA96NMF6-F1
#
_entry.id   AF-A0AA96NMF6-F1
#
_cell.length_a   1.000
_cell.length_b   1.000
_cell.length_c   1.000
_cell.angle_alpha   90.00
_cell.angle_beta   90.00
_cell.angle_gamma   90.00
#
_symmetry.space_group_name_H-M   'P 1'
#
loop_
_entity.id
_entity.type
_entity.pdbx_description
1 polymer ?
#
loop_
_entity_poly.entity_id
_entity_poly.type
_entity_poly.pdbx_seq_one_letter_code
_entity_poly.pdbx_strand_id
1 'polypeptide(L)'
;MKKVFISHSSKDKDFFVRPLVDNLKKSLGEDRLVYDELTFESGAKIIEEIRQTIDMTDLFVILLSENSLSSEWVKQEILWAKNLDSNFLDEQRIMPVIIDDITKDNQEIPEWLKKYNLRNVKSPSKLSRMIFSRVTEISWKNSEFLKKKTNLFVGRNSEMESFESRINDFTIEKTNFIIASGMSTVGRRSFLKRALNKTGIVRESYSPPIIVLDGHQSIEDFIKELSNVSDLDVDIDLMSSTLDKKIDLAFDLLRVLNTDLKDKLFIDDQGAIVTHTGELAYWFKQIVEKFNSSDYVDISTCIMSKYKPHFIYSLKNMFHLHIDVLSPSDRNKLLFQYSNLNDLILDKPELAAISQLFSGFPEEIFYTIDVIKENSKEYFYKNTHIISDYSDNKIQSIISGFNYTDNDNKVLKILSKFNFINLESLSKILEYASIPEKINDIEKYMRHGMVNKIGVDGEYITLNLAAKNYYERQIHLEKQLSNALDRFVGYIDINGSNLDIADEMFVMQEKLRLGKEVPLAKLIPSYYLKTMKNLYDNRKNSAVIKLADSILHSSDVLDSYIRDEIRFFLCSSLARLKDERFKDEVQSISGYKHNFLFGFYYRQIGRFDLAIERFNKVLEENRTYSQAKRELVLLYNKIGEYDKAYLMAKDNYENNRNNPYHIQAYFQSVLYQREDSQPLLEKKRILGTLLSDFEKIDSPSARNMFLICKAKYNMEIEKDYSQVQSTLDQASKEFPEDNTYILLFQVDFFERTKDLRQLEKVLELMKNSNFNRKNSNYYNDFLKCQIYINAMKNNEIEWKENLSKLTLSDSAKSTINERAEKLMNK
;
A
#
# COMPACT_ATOMS: atom_id res chain seq x y z
N MET A 1 31.75 4.44 12.24
CA MET A 1 31.06 4.17 10.96
C MET A 1 31.81 3.08 10.24
N LYS A 2 31.12 2.21 9.52
CA LYS A 2 31.76 1.05 8.89
C LYS A 2 32.13 1.36 7.46
N LYS A 3 33.42 1.32 7.12
CA LYS A 3 33.91 1.56 5.76
C LYS A 3 34.15 0.25 5.03
N VAL A 4 33.68 0.17 3.78
CA VAL A 4 33.90 -0.94 2.85
C VAL A 4 34.78 -0.44 1.72
N PHE A 5 35.94 -1.07 1.53
CA PHE A 5 36.85 -0.77 0.42
C PHE A 5 36.65 -1.79 -0.69
N ILE A 6 36.51 -1.34 -1.94
CA ILE A 6 36.32 -2.20 -3.11
C ILE A 6 37.55 -2.11 -4.01
N SER A 7 38.44 -3.09 -3.88
CA SER A 7 39.62 -3.26 -4.73
C SER A 7 39.20 -3.91 -6.06
N HIS A 8 39.49 -3.23 -7.17
CA HIS A 8 39.02 -3.63 -8.50
C HIS A 8 39.92 -3.09 -9.63
N SER A 9 39.79 -3.66 -10.83
CA SER A 9 40.41 -3.09 -12.04
C SER A 9 39.51 -2.04 -12.65
N SER A 10 40.08 -0.93 -13.14
CA SER A 10 39.30 0.08 -13.87
C SER A 10 38.64 -0.48 -15.14
N LYS A 11 39.13 -1.59 -15.69
CA LYS A 11 38.55 -2.27 -16.86
C LYS A 11 37.26 -3.02 -16.55
N ASP A 12 37.02 -3.37 -15.29
CA ASP A 12 35.81 -4.11 -14.86
C ASP A 12 34.67 -3.16 -14.45
N LYS A 13 34.90 -1.84 -14.55
CA LYS A 13 34.01 -0.81 -14.02
C LYS A 13 32.61 -0.85 -14.60
N ASP A 14 32.52 -0.80 -15.93
CA ASP A 14 31.24 -0.64 -16.61
C ASP A 14 30.33 -1.86 -16.46
N PHE A 15 30.91 -3.06 -16.53
CA PHE A 15 30.15 -4.32 -16.52
C PHE A 15 29.78 -4.79 -15.10
N PHE A 16 30.62 -4.54 -14.09
CA PHE A 16 30.43 -5.17 -12.78
C PHE A 16 30.57 -4.21 -11.59
N VAL A 17 31.62 -3.39 -11.56
CA VAL A 17 31.93 -2.60 -10.36
C VAL A 17 30.92 -1.47 -10.15
N ARG A 18 30.54 -0.74 -11.20
CA ARG A 18 29.53 0.33 -11.07
C ARG A 18 28.16 -0.21 -10.63
N PRO A 19 27.59 -1.25 -11.26
CA PRO A 19 26.35 -1.88 -10.76
C PRO A 19 26.45 -2.32 -9.30
N LEU A 20 27.57 -2.93 -8.90
CA LEU A 20 27.80 -3.34 -7.51
C LEU A 20 27.82 -2.14 -6.56
N VAL A 21 28.59 -1.11 -6.91
CA VAL A 21 28.71 0.12 -6.12
C VAL A 21 27.36 0.80 -5.99
N ASP A 22 26.58 0.89 -7.05
CA ASP A 22 25.26 1.53 -7.01
C ASP A 22 24.33 0.78 -6.06
N ASN A 23 24.34 -0.56 -6.09
CA ASN A 23 23.61 -1.37 -5.12
C ASN A 23 24.11 -1.16 -3.67
N LEU A 24 25.42 -1.06 -3.46
CA LEU A 24 26.02 -0.82 -2.15
C LEU A 24 25.76 0.60 -1.63
N LYS A 25 25.75 1.62 -2.49
CA LYS A 25 25.43 3.02 -2.14
C LYS A 25 24.02 3.08 -1.58
N LYS A 26 23.08 2.40 -2.24
CA LYS A 26 21.68 2.35 -1.83
C LYS A 26 21.49 1.68 -0.45
N SER A 27 22.35 0.72 -0.08
CA SER A 27 22.18 -0.08 1.15
C SER A 27 23.01 0.38 2.35
N LEU A 28 24.27 0.78 2.12
CA LEU A 28 25.20 1.20 3.17
C LEU A 28 25.33 2.73 3.26
N GLY A 29 24.98 3.47 2.21
CA GLY A 29 25.24 4.89 2.06
C GLY A 29 26.63 5.18 1.47
N GLU A 30 26.74 6.29 0.76
CA GLU A 30 27.96 6.67 0.02
C GLU A 30 29.18 6.87 0.93
N ASP A 31 29.00 7.52 2.09
CA ASP A 31 30.06 7.80 3.07
C ASP A 31 30.75 6.55 3.65
N ARG A 32 30.16 5.37 3.42
CA ARG A 32 30.65 4.08 3.90
C ARG A 32 31.41 3.30 2.83
N LEU A 33 31.49 3.80 1.60
CA LEU A 33 32.16 3.13 0.49
C LEU A 33 33.45 3.86 0.13
N VAL A 34 34.48 3.07 -0.17
CA VAL A 34 35.76 3.57 -0.68
C VAL A 34 36.06 2.86 -1.99
N TYR A 35 36.16 3.64 -3.07
CA TYR A 35 36.69 3.19 -4.36
C TYR A 35 37.05 4.39 -5.25
N ASP A 36 37.79 4.14 -6.32
CA ASP A 36 38.48 5.14 -7.14
C ASP A 36 37.68 6.38 -7.57
N GLU A 37 36.40 6.23 -7.95
CA GLU A 37 35.61 7.36 -8.51
C GLU A 37 34.97 8.24 -7.43
N LEU A 38 34.96 7.80 -6.15
CA LEU A 38 34.36 8.55 -5.06
C LEU A 38 35.35 9.21 -4.11
N THR A 39 36.51 8.59 -3.90
CA THR A 39 37.30 8.89 -2.69
C THR A 39 38.59 9.67 -2.93
N PHE A 40 39.16 9.68 -4.15
CA PHE A 40 40.46 10.34 -4.38
C PHE A 40 40.33 11.74 -4.95
N GLU A 41 40.90 12.74 -4.25
CA GLU A 41 40.96 14.12 -4.72
C GLU A 41 41.94 14.29 -5.90
N SER A 42 41.57 15.14 -6.87
CA SER A 42 42.45 15.47 -8.00
C SER A 42 43.71 16.19 -7.52
N GLY A 43 44.87 15.49 -7.55
CA GLY A 43 46.19 16.09 -7.32
C GLY A 43 46.97 15.58 -6.09
N ALA A 44 46.44 14.64 -5.30
CA ALA A 44 47.12 14.06 -4.13
C ALA A 44 48.08 12.90 -4.48
N LYS A 45 49.03 12.56 -3.57
CA LYS A 45 49.87 11.36 -3.69
C LYS A 45 49.03 10.11 -3.40
N ILE A 46 48.46 9.56 -4.46
CA ILE A 46 47.54 8.40 -4.50
C ILE A 46 47.95 7.23 -3.56
N ILE A 47 49.25 6.91 -3.44
CA ILE A 47 49.73 5.75 -2.67
C ILE A 47 49.55 5.87 -1.14
N GLU A 48 49.89 7.02 -0.55
CA GLU A 48 49.83 7.17 0.92
C GLU A 48 48.38 7.25 1.42
N GLU A 49 47.52 7.88 0.63
CA GLU A 49 46.09 8.02 0.89
C GLU A 49 45.34 6.69 0.79
N ILE A 50 45.62 5.86 -0.22
CA ILE A 50 45.05 4.51 -0.31
C ILE A 50 45.42 3.70 0.93
N ARG A 51 46.70 3.71 1.33
CA ARG A 51 47.17 2.96 2.51
C ARG A 51 46.47 3.40 3.79
N GLN A 52 46.37 4.71 4.05
CA GLN A 52 45.64 5.23 5.22
C GLN A 52 44.16 4.84 5.20
N THR A 53 43.55 4.84 4.02
CA THR A 53 42.13 4.50 3.86
C THR A 53 41.88 3.00 4.09
N ILE A 54 42.80 2.14 3.65
CA ILE A 54 42.79 0.70 3.91
C ILE A 54 42.90 0.41 5.41
N ASP A 55 43.74 1.13 6.14
CA ASP A 55 43.88 0.97 7.60
C ASP A 55 42.58 1.35 8.35
N MET A 56 41.79 2.28 7.82
CA MET A 56 40.50 2.70 8.39
C MET A 56 39.30 1.86 7.92
N THR A 57 39.53 0.84 7.09
CA THR A 57 38.47 0.02 6.49
C THR A 57 38.10 -1.16 7.40
N ASP A 58 36.79 -1.40 7.58
CA ASP A 58 36.27 -2.54 8.34
C ASP A 58 36.16 -3.80 7.48
N LEU A 59 35.86 -3.65 6.19
CA LEU A 59 35.74 -4.75 5.22
C LEU A 59 36.43 -4.39 3.90
N PHE A 60 37.45 -5.16 3.54
CA PHE A 60 38.21 -5.06 2.30
C PHE A 60 37.73 -6.12 1.31
N VAL A 61 37.02 -5.69 0.27
CA VAL A 61 36.47 -6.56 -0.78
C VAL A 61 37.41 -6.54 -1.98
N ILE A 62 37.88 -7.71 -2.41
CA ILE A 62 38.80 -7.86 -3.54
C ILE A 62 38.06 -8.52 -4.68
N LEU A 63 37.85 -7.79 -5.77
CA LEU A 63 37.23 -8.32 -6.98
C LEU A 63 38.32 -8.92 -7.87
N LEU A 64 38.37 -10.25 -7.90
CA LEU A 64 39.34 -11.03 -8.66
C LEU A 64 38.81 -11.26 -10.08
N SER A 65 39.58 -10.79 -11.05
CA SER A 65 39.38 -10.98 -12.48
C SER A 65 40.75 -11.08 -13.16
N GLU A 66 40.81 -11.50 -14.42
CA GLU A 66 42.03 -11.44 -15.24
C GLU A 66 42.57 -10.00 -15.32
N ASN A 67 41.67 -9.03 -15.40
CA ASN A 67 42.01 -7.60 -15.42
C ASN A 67 42.54 -7.08 -14.09
N SER A 68 42.07 -7.61 -12.95
CA SER A 68 42.49 -7.16 -11.63
C SER A 68 43.78 -7.83 -11.18
N LEU A 69 43.97 -9.11 -11.52
CA LEU A 69 45.21 -9.84 -11.26
C LEU A 69 46.39 -9.32 -12.08
N SER A 70 46.15 -8.75 -13.26
CA SER A 70 47.18 -8.12 -14.09
C SER A 70 47.47 -6.66 -13.71
N SER A 71 46.60 -6.01 -12.91
CA SER A 71 46.73 -4.60 -12.52
C SER A 71 47.80 -4.39 -11.44
N GLU A 72 48.77 -3.49 -11.71
CA GLU A 72 49.83 -3.18 -10.75
C GLU A 72 49.26 -2.56 -9.46
N TRP A 73 48.24 -1.71 -9.58
CA TRP A 73 47.58 -1.10 -8.41
C TRP A 73 46.89 -2.13 -7.53
N VAL A 74 46.10 -3.03 -8.12
CA VAL A 74 45.40 -4.09 -7.38
C VAL A 74 46.41 -5.04 -6.72
N LYS A 75 47.55 -5.34 -7.37
CA LYS A 75 48.63 -6.13 -6.75
C LYS A 75 49.20 -5.47 -5.50
N GLN A 76 49.40 -4.15 -5.51
CA GLN A 76 49.84 -3.40 -4.33
C GLN A 76 48.78 -3.43 -3.22
N GLU A 77 47.51 -3.24 -3.58
CA GLU A 77 46.37 -3.33 -2.64
C GLU A 77 46.26 -4.71 -1.99
N ILE A 78 46.40 -5.79 -2.77
CA ILE A 78 46.45 -7.16 -2.28
C ILE A 78 47.63 -7.35 -1.30
N LEU A 79 48.79 -6.75 -1.57
CA LEU A 79 49.94 -6.83 -0.67
C LEU A 79 49.67 -6.09 0.66
N TRP A 80 49.00 -4.94 0.62
CA TRP A 80 48.58 -4.23 1.83
C TRP A 80 47.52 -5.01 2.62
N ALA A 81 46.54 -5.59 1.93
CA ALA A 81 45.54 -6.47 2.53
C ALA A 81 46.19 -7.69 3.22
N LYS A 82 47.26 -8.25 2.65
CA LYS A 82 48.02 -9.34 3.29
C LYS A 82 48.62 -8.92 4.64
N ASN A 83 49.11 -7.69 4.76
CA ASN A 83 49.64 -7.17 6.03
C ASN A 83 48.52 -7.01 7.07
N LEU A 84 47.33 -6.56 6.65
CA LEU A 84 46.15 -6.52 7.52
C LEU A 84 45.73 -7.92 7.99
N ASP A 85 45.71 -8.90 7.08
CA ASP A 85 45.39 -10.31 7.38
C ASP A 85 46.31 -10.86 8.48
N SER A 86 47.62 -10.61 8.37
CA SER A 86 48.59 -11.08 9.35
C SER A 86 48.47 -10.39 10.71
N ASN A 87 47.98 -9.14 10.75
CA ASN A 87 47.87 -8.36 11.98
C ASN A 87 46.52 -8.59 12.71
N PHE A 88 45.48 -9.02 11.99
CA PHE A 88 44.10 -9.15 12.51
C PHE A 88 43.44 -10.47 12.08
N LEU A 89 44.14 -11.59 12.30
CA LEU A 89 43.73 -12.96 11.92
C LEU A 89 42.28 -13.33 12.32
N ASP A 90 41.79 -12.84 13.46
CA ASP A 90 40.47 -13.21 14.01
C ASP A 90 39.30 -12.37 13.48
N GLU A 91 39.58 -11.30 12.72
CA GLU A 91 38.57 -10.31 12.37
C GLU A 91 37.90 -10.54 11.00
N GLN A 92 38.43 -11.44 10.17
CA GLN A 92 37.93 -11.75 8.82
C GLN A 92 37.53 -10.49 8.01
N ARG A 93 38.45 -9.52 7.99
CA ARG A 93 38.26 -8.21 7.34
C ARG A 93 38.42 -8.26 5.81
N ILE A 94 38.81 -9.40 5.23
CA ILE A 94 39.08 -9.53 3.79
C ILE A 94 38.04 -10.46 3.15
N MET A 95 37.50 -10.04 2.01
CA MET A 95 36.52 -10.78 1.23
C MET A 95 36.95 -10.82 -0.25
N PRO A 96 37.74 -11.82 -0.65
CA PRO A 96 38.09 -12.04 -2.05
C PRO A 96 36.95 -12.77 -2.77
N VAL A 97 36.57 -12.26 -3.95
CA VAL A 97 35.47 -12.79 -4.77
C VAL A 97 35.88 -12.78 -6.24
N ILE A 98 35.63 -13.89 -6.93
CA ILE A 98 35.87 -13.98 -8.38
C ILE A 98 34.64 -13.43 -9.10
N ILE A 99 34.85 -12.52 -10.05
CA ILE A 99 33.76 -11.82 -10.77
C ILE A 99 33.69 -12.13 -12.27
N ASP A 100 34.66 -12.87 -12.81
CA ASP A 100 34.74 -13.24 -14.22
C ASP A 100 34.90 -14.78 -14.39
N ASP A 101 35.53 -15.22 -15.47
CA ASP A 101 35.71 -16.64 -15.80
C ASP A 101 36.97 -17.29 -15.22
N ILE A 102 37.78 -16.59 -14.42
CA ILE A 102 38.95 -17.21 -13.79
C ILE A 102 38.54 -18.28 -12.79
N THR A 103 39.39 -19.29 -12.62
CA THR A 103 39.19 -20.35 -11.63
C THR A 103 39.99 -20.07 -10.36
N LYS A 104 39.57 -20.67 -9.23
CA LYS A 104 40.29 -20.61 -7.95
C LYS A 104 41.75 -21.11 -8.05
N ASP A 105 42.05 -21.92 -9.06
CA ASP A 105 43.35 -22.55 -9.28
C ASP A 105 44.27 -21.69 -10.17
N ASN A 106 43.81 -20.51 -10.60
CA ASN A 106 44.63 -19.57 -11.38
C ASN A 106 45.95 -19.26 -10.65
N GLN A 107 47.06 -19.37 -11.38
CA GLN A 107 48.42 -19.22 -10.85
C GLN A 107 48.73 -17.78 -10.41
N GLU A 108 48.05 -16.79 -11.00
CA GLU A 108 48.23 -15.38 -10.66
C GLU A 108 47.58 -15.00 -9.33
N ILE A 109 46.66 -15.84 -8.81
CA ILE A 109 46.07 -15.65 -7.48
C ILE A 109 47.12 -16.02 -6.42
N PRO A 110 47.49 -15.11 -5.49
CA PRO A 110 48.43 -15.41 -4.42
C PRO A 110 47.99 -16.57 -3.52
N GLU A 111 48.94 -17.44 -3.14
CA GLU A 111 48.67 -18.63 -2.30
C GLU A 111 47.96 -18.33 -0.96
N TRP A 112 48.18 -17.15 -0.39
CA TRP A 112 47.50 -16.77 0.85
C TRP A 112 46.00 -16.46 0.63
N LEU A 113 45.63 -15.90 -0.54
CA LEU A 113 44.22 -15.69 -0.92
C LEU A 113 43.53 -17.00 -1.26
N LYS A 114 44.24 -18.00 -1.76
CA LYS A 114 43.69 -19.36 -2.00
C LYS A 114 43.25 -20.08 -0.72
N LYS A 115 43.67 -19.60 0.47
CA LYS A 115 43.16 -20.08 1.76
C LYS A 115 41.71 -19.64 2.03
N TYR A 116 41.25 -18.59 1.36
CA TYR A 116 39.86 -18.13 1.42
C TYR A 116 38.97 -19.00 0.54
N ASN A 117 37.66 -19.03 0.85
CA ASN A 117 36.67 -19.69 0.00
C ASN A 117 36.34 -18.82 -1.21
N LEU A 118 37.20 -18.88 -2.23
CA LEU A 118 37.01 -18.16 -3.49
C LEU A 118 35.80 -18.72 -4.24
N ARG A 119 34.76 -17.90 -4.37
CA ARG A 119 33.54 -18.23 -5.11
C ARG A 119 33.41 -17.30 -6.31
N ASN A 120 32.91 -17.87 -7.40
CA ASN A 120 32.50 -17.11 -8.56
C ASN A 120 31.12 -16.49 -8.28
N VAL A 121 31.02 -15.16 -8.39
CA VAL A 121 29.79 -14.40 -8.20
C VAL A 121 29.70 -13.39 -9.34
N LYS A 122 28.97 -13.77 -10.40
CA LYS A 122 28.77 -12.92 -11.60
C LYS A 122 27.60 -11.96 -11.50
N SER A 123 26.83 -12.02 -10.42
CA SER A 123 25.71 -11.11 -10.15
C SER A 123 26.16 -10.02 -9.16
N PRO A 124 26.26 -8.75 -9.59
CA PRO A 124 26.49 -7.61 -8.70
C PRO A 124 25.49 -7.55 -7.53
N SER A 125 24.21 -7.80 -7.79
CA SER A 125 23.15 -7.84 -6.78
C SER A 125 23.34 -8.97 -5.76
N LYS A 126 23.85 -10.14 -6.18
CA LYS A 126 24.21 -11.21 -5.25
C LYS A 126 25.38 -10.80 -4.35
N LEU A 127 26.38 -10.17 -4.95
CA LEU A 127 27.58 -9.76 -4.22
C LEU A 127 27.27 -8.63 -3.22
N SER A 128 26.41 -7.67 -3.56
CA SER A 128 25.98 -6.62 -2.63
C SER A 128 25.32 -7.22 -1.38
N ARG A 129 24.41 -8.20 -1.53
CA ARG A 129 23.80 -8.93 -0.42
C ARG A 129 24.83 -9.65 0.46
N MET A 130 25.85 -10.25 -0.15
CA MET A 130 26.93 -10.92 0.57
C MET A 130 27.78 -9.93 1.38
N ILE A 131 28.10 -8.78 0.81
CA ILE A 131 28.83 -7.69 1.48
C ILE A 131 27.99 -7.14 2.63
N PHE A 132 26.70 -6.88 2.41
CA PHE A 132 25.80 -6.39 3.47
C PHE A 132 25.69 -7.37 4.64
N SER A 133 25.58 -8.67 4.35
CA SER A 133 25.59 -9.73 5.36
C SER A 133 26.88 -9.70 6.18
N ARG A 134 28.04 -9.54 5.52
CA ARG A 134 29.34 -9.44 6.19
C ARG A 134 29.47 -8.18 7.04
N VAL A 135 29.06 -7.02 6.54
CA VAL A 135 29.05 -5.75 7.30
C VAL A 135 28.17 -5.88 8.54
N THR A 136 27.04 -6.57 8.43
CA THR A 136 26.13 -6.86 9.55
C THR A 136 26.83 -7.72 10.62
N GLU A 137 27.54 -8.78 10.23
CA GLU A 137 28.31 -9.62 11.17
C GLU A 137 29.37 -8.82 11.93
N ILE A 138 30.14 -7.98 11.22
CA ILE A 138 31.13 -7.09 11.85
C ILE A 138 30.42 -6.11 12.79
N SER A 139 29.18 -5.70 12.48
CA SER A 139 28.40 -4.77 13.32
C SER A 139 28.00 -5.39 14.65
N TRP A 140 27.60 -6.65 14.61
CA TRP A 140 27.25 -7.40 15.82
C TRP A 140 28.46 -7.73 16.69
N LYS A 141 29.64 -7.93 16.10
CA LYS A 141 30.89 -8.08 16.88
C LYS A 141 31.23 -6.81 17.65
N ASN A 142 31.04 -5.64 17.03
CA ASN A 142 31.45 -4.36 17.60
C ASN A 142 30.37 -3.70 18.49
N SER A 143 29.12 -4.17 18.44
CA SER A 143 28.02 -3.64 19.25
C SER A 143 27.11 -4.75 19.77
N GLU A 144 27.19 -5.00 21.07
CA GLU A 144 26.34 -5.97 21.75
C GLU A 144 24.86 -5.54 21.73
N PHE A 145 24.58 -4.23 21.84
CA PHE A 145 23.23 -3.68 21.72
C PHE A 145 22.61 -4.01 20.35
N LEU A 146 23.32 -3.74 19.25
CA LEU A 146 22.80 -4.02 17.91
C LEU A 146 22.56 -5.52 17.69
N LYS A 147 23.46 -6.37 18.20
CA LYS A 147 23.27 -7.83 18.15
C LYS A 147 22.02 -8.26 18.92
N LYS A 148 21.86 -7.83 20.17
CA LYS A 148 20.68 -8.13 21.00
C LYS A 148 19.39 -7.59 20.38
N LYS A 149 19.42 -6.37 19.84
CA LYS A 149 18.27 -5.75 19.17
C LYS A 149 17.84 -6.52 17.93
N THR A 150 18.79 -6.89 17.07
CA THR A 150 18.49 -7.60 15.83
C THR A 150 17.95 -9.00 16.09
N ASN A 151 18.43 -9.63 17.17
CA ASN A 151 18.05 -10.99 17.57
C ASN A 151 16.86 -11.03 18.54
N LEU A 152 16.24 -9.88 18.83
CA LEU A 152 15.09 -9.80 19.73
C LEU A 152 13.89 -10.48 19.07
N PHE A 153 13.57 -11.68 19.54
CA PHE A 153 12.45 -12.48 19.07
C PHE A 153 11.84 -13.22 20.26
N VAL A 154 10.52 -13.09 20.45
CA VAL A 154 9.82 -13.58 21.63
C VAL A 154 8.53 -14.30 21.23
N GLY A 155 8.28 -15.45 21.86
CA GLY A 155 7.07 -16.24 21.66
C GLY A 155 7.12 -17.07 20.37
N ARG A 156 5.93 -17.41 19.84
CA ARG A 156 5.76 -18.20 18.61
C ARG A 156 6.36 -19.61 18.65
N ASN A 157 6.41 -20.20 19.84
CA ASN A 157 7.05 -21.50 20.04
C ASN A 157 6.32 -22.60 19.25
N SER A 158 4.99 -22.59 19.26
CA SER A 158 4.15 -23.54 18.49
C SER A 158 4.37 -23.43 16.99
N GLU A 159 4.42 -22.21 16.46
CA GLU A 159 4.62 -21.97 15.04
C GLU A 159 6.04 -22.36 14.63
N MET A 160 7.03 -22.11 15.49
CA MET A 160 8.42 -22.52 15.28
C MET A 160 8.58 -24.05 15.30
N GLU A 161 7.92 -24.75 16.22
CA GLU A 161 7.90 -26.21 16.31
C GLU A 161 7.24 -26.83 15.07
N SER A 162 6.14 -26.25 14.61
CA SER A 162 5.47 -26.66 13.37
C SER A 162 6.38 -26.46 12.15
N PHE A 163 7.09 -25.33 12.08
CA PHE A 163 8.08 -25.09 11.03
C PHE A 163 9.21 -26.12 11.07
N GLU A 164 9.80 -26.37 12.24
CA GLU A 164 10.87 -27.36 12.41
C GLU A 164 10.43 -28.75 12.01
N SER A 165 9.24 -29.16 12.44
CA SER A 165 8.66 -30.45 12.09
C SER A 165 8.50 -30.56 10.58
N ARG A 166 7.93 -29.54 9.91
CA ARG A 166 7.75 -29.59 8.45
C ARG A 166 9.07 -29.72 7.68
N ILE A 167 10.14 -29.08 8.15
CA ILE A 167 11.42 -29.01 7.45
C ILE A 167 12.32 -30.20 7.75
N ASN A 168 12.38 -30.65 9.00
CA ASN A 168 13.35 -31.65 9.45
C ASN A 168 12.77 -33.07 9.57
N ASP A 169 11.44 -33.24 9.47
CA ASP A 169 10.82 -34.56 9.47
C ASP A 169 11.12 -35.30 8.17
N PHE A 170 11.97 -36.34 8.25
CA PHE A 170 12.38 -37.17 7.12
C PHE A 170 11.25 -38.06 6.58
N THR A 171 10.12 -38.17 7.30
CA THR A 171 8.96 -38.97 6.87
C THR A 171 8.00 -38.20 5.96
N ILE A 172 8.16 -36.88 5.86
CA ILE A 172 7.30 -36.00 5.06
C ILE A 172 8.08 -35.52 3.83
N GLU A 173 7.40 -35.44 2.68
CA GLU A 173 8.00 -34.87 1.45
C GLU A 173 8.47 -33.43 1.69
N LYS A 174 9.62 -33.03 1.13
CA LYS A 174 10.16 -31.67 1.31
C LYS A 174 9.25 -30.59 0.72
N THR A 175 9.40 -29.35 1.21
CA THR A 175 8.63 -28.18 0.74
C THR A 175 9.53 -27.18 0.03
N ASN A 176 9.09 -26.64 -1.10
CA ASN A 176 9.78 -25.56 -1.80
C ASN A 176 9.25 -24.19 -1.37
N PHE A 177 7.97 -24.09 -1.02
CA PHE A 177 7.30 -22.82 -0.75
C PHE A 177 6.75 -22.79 0.68
N ILE A 178 6.86 -21.64 1.33
CA ILE A 178 6.31 -21.41 2.67
C ILE A 178 5.49 -20.14 2.66
N ILE A 179 4.21 -20.23 3.05
CA ILE A 179 3.33 -19.08 3.25
C ILE A 179 3.21 -18.79 4.75
N ALA A 180 3.70 -17.64 5.19
CA ALA A 180 3.36 -17.06 6.49
C ALA A 180 2.24 -16.03 6.31
N SER A 181 1.01 -16.43 6.61
CA SER A 181 -0.16 -15.55 6.56
C SER A 181 -0.38 -14.79 7.87
N GLY A 182 -1.01 -13.63 7.82
CA GLY A 182 -1.36 -12.86 9.03
C GLY A 182 -1.60 -11.39 8.72
N MET A 183 -2.12 -10.65 9.70
CA MET A 183 -2.33 -9.20 9.55
C MET A 183 -1.01 -8.48 9.26
N SER A 184 -1.10 -7.26 8.73
CA SER A 184 0.08 -6.42 8.56
C SER A 184 0.79 -6.26 9.91
N THR A 185 2.11 -6.28 9.88
CA THR A 185 2.99 -5.97 11.03
C THR A 185 2.97 -6.92 12.23
N VAL A 186 2.31 -8.08 12.14
CA VAL A 186 2.34 -9.14 13.18
C VAL A 186 3.70 -9.87 13.32
N GLY A 187 4.68 -9.57 12.46
CA GLY A 187 6.03 -10.14 12.54
C GLY A 187 6.33 -11.33 11.60
N ARG A 188 5.55 -11.52 10.52
CA ARG A 188 5.73 -12.61 9.52
C ARG A 188 7.17 -12.71 9.00
N ARG A 189 7.78 -11.59 8.60
CA ARG A 189 9.17 -11.52 8.11
C ARG A 189 10.17 -11.97 9.17
N SER A 190 10.06 -11.44 10.38
CA SER A 190 10.96 -11.75 11.50
C SER A 190 10.84 -13.22 11.90
N PHE A 191 9.62 -13.77 11.92
CA PHE A 191 9.37 -15.19 12.15
C PHE A 191 10.08 -16.07 11.10
N LEU A 192 9.85 -15.81 9.81
CA LEU A 192 10.45 -16.60 8.73
C LEU A 192 11.98 -16.55 8.75
N LYS A 193 12.57 -15.36 8.93
CA LYS A 193 14.03 -15.22 9.08
C LYS A 193 14.56 -16.05 10.25
N ARG A 194 13.91 -15.98 11.41
CA ARG A 194 14.30 -16.73 12.61
C ARG A 194 14.15 -18.24 12.41
N ALA A 195 13.08 -18.68 11.76
CA ALA A 195 12.78 -20.09 11.53
C ALA A 195 13.76 -20.74 10.54
N LEU A 196 14.06 -20.07 9.42
CA LEU A 196 15.10 -20.49 8.48
C LEU A 196 16.48 -20.55 9.14
N ASN A 197 16.77 -19.62 10.05
CA ASN A 197 18.04 -19.62 10.76
C ASN A 197 18.12 -20.77 11.78
N LYS A 198 17.07 -20.99 12.57
CA LYS A 198 17.03 -22.04 13.62
C LYS A 198 17.13 -23.44 13.02
N THR A 199 16.56 -23.65 11.83
CA THR A 199 16.65 -24.90 11.05
C THR A 199 17.97 -25.07 10.28
N GLY A 200 18.88 -24.09 10.34
CA GLY A 200 20.19 -24.18 9.67
C GLY A 200 20.16 -23.95 8.16
N ILE A 201 19.02 -23.54 7.58
CA ILE A 201 18.88 -23.29 6.15
C ILE A 201 19.61 -22.01 5.75
N VAL A 202 19.60 -20.99 6.62
CA VAL A 202 20.29 -19.72 6.41
C VAL A 202 21.08 -19.28 7.64
N ARG A 203 22.10 -18.45 7.43
CA ARG A 203 22.87 -17.84 8.52
C ARG A 203 22.07 -16.74 9.21
N GLU A 204 22.45 -16.39 10.43
CA GLU A 204 21.75 -15.35 11.20
C GLU A 204 21.81 -13.99 10.50
N SER A 205 22.96 -13.69 9.88
CA SER A 205 23.25 -12.50 9.08
C SER A 205 22.66 -12.52 7.67
N TYR A 206 21.93 -13.57 7.29
CA TYR A 206 21.41 -13.72 5.93
C TYR A 206 20.40 -12.62 5.59
N SER A 207 20.66 -11.93 4.48
CA SER A 207 19.74 -10.95 3.91
C SER A 207 19.08 -11.54 2.67
N PRO A 208 17.80 -11.97 2.76
CA PRO A 208 17.09 -12.45 1.58
C PRO A 208 16.78 -11.31 0.63
N PRO A 209 16.81 -11.52 -0.69
CA PRO A 209 16.17 -10.61 -1.62
C PRO A 209 14.65 -10.58 -1.38
N ILE A 210 14.06 -9.38 -1.38
CA ILE A 210 12.63 -9.19 -1.10
C ILE A 210 11.98 -8.45 -2.26
N ILE A 211 10.93 -9.04 -2.81
CA ILE A 211 10.05 -8.41 -3.78
C ILE A 211 8.69 -8.13 -3.16
N VAL A 212 7.97 -7.13 -3.66
CA VAL A 212 6.64 -6.76 -3.17
C VAL A 212 5.65 -6.84 -4.32
N LEU A 213 4.55 -7.57 -4.10
CA LEU A 213 3.50 -7.72 -5.09
C LEU A 213 2.13 -7.42 -4.47
N ASP A 214 1.34 -6.56 -5.13
CA ASP A 214 -0.03 -6.26 -4.74
C ASP A 214 -1.06 -6.85 -5.70
N GLY A 215 -2.32 -6.94 -5.26
CA GLY A 215 -3.42 -7.54 -6.03
C GLY A 215 -3.81 -6.83 -7.34
N HIS A 216 -3.00 -5.93 -7.90
CA HIS A 216 -3.13 -5.35 -9.24
C HIS A 216 -1.90 -5.65 -10.11
N GLN A 217 -1.03 -6.56 -9.67
CA GLN A 217 0.17 -7.02 -10.36
C GLN A 217 0.02 -8.48 -10.78
N SER A 218 0.72 -8.86 -11.84
CA SER A 218 0.67 -10.20 -12.43
C SER A 218 2.06 -10.81 -12.58
N ILE A 219 2.14 -11.94 -13.29
CA ILE A 219 3.39 -12.66 -13.52
C ILE A 219 4.46 -11.79 -14.21
N GLU A 220 4.08 -10.81 -15.04
CA GLU A 220 5.02 -9.91 -15.70
C GLU A 220 5.78 -9.03 -14.69
N ASP A 221 5.09 -8.53 -13.64
CA ASP A 221 5.74 -7.83 -12.54
C ASP A 221 6.70 -8.77 -11.80
N PHE A 222 6.27 -10.01 -11.54
CA PHE A 222 7.10 -11.02 -10.88
C PHE A 222 8.38 -11.35 -11.68
N ILE A 223 8.27 -11.48 -13.00
CA ILE A 223 9.40 -11.72 -13.90
C ILE A 223 10.37 -10.52 -13.86
N LYS A 224 9.87 -9.29 -13.99
CA LYS A 224 10.73 -8.09 -13.92
C LYS A 224 11.48 -8.02 -12.59
N GLU A 225 10.79 -8.24 -11.47
CA GLU A 225 11.42 -8.25 -10.14
C GLU A 225 12.46 -9.37 -10.00
N LEU A 226 12.16 -10.59 -10.45
CA LEU A 226 13.11 -11.71 -10.43
C LEU A 226 14.35 -11.46 -11.28
N SER A 227 14.16 -10.86 -12.45
CA SER A 227 15.24 -10.52 -13.38
C SER A 227 16.22 -9.53 -12.76
N ASN A 228 15.70 -8.51 -12.08
CA ASN A 228 16.48 -7.51 -11.35
C ASN A 228 17.23 -8.12 -10.16
N VAL A 229 16.57 -8.96 -9.36
CA VAL A 229 17.20 -9.62 -8.20
C VAL A 229 18.36 -10.54 -8.60
N SER A 230 18.30 -11.08 -9.83
CA SER A 230 19.23 -12.06 -10.38
C SER A 230 20.28 -11.45 -11.33
N ASP A 231 20.17 -10.17 -11.68
CA ASP A 231 20.92 -9.49 -12.74
C ASP A 231 20.88 -10.23 -14.09
N LEU A 232 19.71 -10.74 -14.45
CA LEU A 232 19.49 -11.46 -15.71
C LEU A 232 18.60 -10.66 -16.63
N ASP A 233 19.03 -10.45 -17.87
CA ASP A 233 18.20 -9.78 -18.86
C ASP A 233 17.02 -10.65 -19.31
N VAL A 234 15.86 -10.02 -19.47
CA VAL A 234 14.66 -10.64 -20.03
C VAL A 234 14.53 -10.21 -21.48
N ASP A 235 14.94 -11.06 -22.41
CA ASP A 235 14.84 -10.82 -23.86
C ASP A 235 13.49 -11.28 -24.44
N ILE A 236 12.41 -11.08 -23.70
CA ILE A 236 11.07 -11.49 -24.09
C ILE A 236 10.10 -10.33 -23.93
N ASP A 237 9.32 -10.05 -24.98
CA ASP A 237 8.20 -9.12 -24.89
C ASP A 237 7.07 -9.73 -24.05
N LEU A 238 6.98 -9.25 -22.81
CA LEU A 238 6.00 -9.69 -21.83
C LEU A 238 4.56 -9.31 -22.21
N MET A 239 4.33 -8.35 -23.11
CA MET A 239 2.97 -7.96 -23.51
C MET A 239 2.38 -8.83 -24.60
N SER A 240 3.22 -9.46 -25.42
CA SER A 240 2.78 -10.31 -26.53
C SER A 240 2.97 -11.81 -26.27
N SER A 241 3.77 -12.18 -25.27
CA SER A 241 4.05 -13.58 -24.94
C SER A 241 2.88 -14.28 -24.27
N THR A 242 2.66 -15.55 -24.62
CA THR A 242 1.65 -16.42 -23.98
C THR A 242 1.92 -16.62 -22.49
N LEU A 243 0.87 -16.87 -21.71
CA LEU A 243 0.97 -17.12 -20.27
C LEU A 243 1.91 -18.29 -19.94
N ASP A 244 1.89 -19.39 -20.71
CA ASP A 244 2.76 -20.55 -20.47
C ASP A 244 4.25 -20.20 -20.59
N LYS A 245 4.63 -19.47 -21.65
CA LYS A 245 6.01 -18.96 -21.82
C LYS A 245 6.46 -18.07 -20.66
N LYS A 246 5.55 -17.25 -20.11
CA LYS A 246 5.84 -16.42 -18.93
C LYS A 246 6.06 -17.28 -17.69
N ILE A 247 5.22 -18.31 -17.50
CA ILE A 247 5.36 -19.28 -16.40
C ILE A 247 6.71 -20.01 -16.50
N ASP A 248 7.11 -20.44 -17.70
CA ASP A 248 8.41 -21.07 -17.94
C ASP A 248 9.57 -20.12 -17.58
N LEU A 249 9.54 -18.88 -18.08
CA LEU A 249 10.55 -17.88 -17.77
C LEU A 249 10.63 -17.58 -16.26
N ALA A 250 9.49 -17.41 -15.59
CA ALA A 250 9.45 -17.15 -14.15
C ALA A 250 10.00 -18.34 -13.34
N PHE A 251 9.71 -19.58 -13.77
CA PHE A 251 10.28 -20.78 -13.18
C PHE A 251 11.80 -20.84 -13.35
N ASP A 252 12.31 -20.57 -14.54
CA ASP A 252 13.74 -20.59 -14.83
C ASP A 252 14.51 -19.52 -14.05
N LEU A 253 14.00 -18.29 -14.01
CA LEU A 253 14.59 -17.20 -13.22
C LEU A 253 14.63 -17.56 -11.72
N LEU A 254 13.54 -18.09 -11.18
CA LEU A 254 13.48 -18.49 -9.78
C LEU A 254 14.43 -19.67 -9.49
N ARG A 255 14.52 -20.63 -10.41
CA ARG A 255 15.46 -21.75 -10.33
C ARG A 255 16.91 -21.25 -10.32
N VAL A 256 17.29 -20.33 -11.19
CA VAL A 256 18.65 -19.74 -11.23
C VAL A 256 18.96 -19.02 -9.92
N LEU A 257 18.02 -18.19 -9.42
CA LEU A 257 18.15 -17.53 -8.11
C LEU A 257 18.41 -18.54 -6.98
N ASN A 258 17.74 -19.68 -7.01
CA ASN A 258 17.83 -20.69 -5.96
C ASN A 258 19.04 -21.62 -6.09
N THR A 259 19.46 -21.97 -7.30
CA THR A 259 20.50 -22.97 -7.57
C THR A 259 21.88 -22.33 -7.72
N ASP A 260 22.00 -21.33 -8.59
CA ASP A 260 23.27 -20.69 -8.93
C ASP A 260 23.62 -19.63 -7.88
N LEU A 261 22.65 -18.75 -7.56
CA LEU A 261 22.85 -17.69 -6.56
C LEU A 261 22.64 -18.18 -5.13
N LYS A 262 22.01 -19.33 -4.92
CA LYS A 262 21.72 -19.94 -3.61
C LYS A 262 20.92 -19.03 -2.68
N ASP A 263 20.13 -18.12 -3.23
CA ASP A 263 19.25 -17.26 -2.46
C ASP A 263 17.87 -17.88 -2.29
N LYS A 264 17.22 -17.50 -1.20
CA LYS A 264 15.83 -17.79 -0.86
C LYS A 264 15.04 -16.51 -1.03
N LEU A 265 14.09 -16.52 -1.96
CA LEU A 265 13.28 -15.35 -2.27
C LEU A 265 12.27 -15.10 -1.15
N PHE A 266 12.11 -13.84 -0.78
CA PHE A 266 11.03 -13.41 0.08
C PHE A 266 10.05 -12.56 -0.73
N ILE A 267 8.75 -12.86 -0.61
CA ILE A 267 7.70 -12.10 -1.30
C ILE A 267 6.79 -11.47 -0.25
N ASP A 268 6.71 -10.14 -0.22
CA ASP A 268 5.64 -9.45 0.51
C ASP A 268 4.39 -9.43 -0.37
N ASP A 269 3.48 -10.36 -0.09
CA ASP A 269 2.28 -10.59 -0.87
C ASP A 269 1.08 -9.83 -0.27
N GLN A 270 0.69 -8.78 -0.98
CA GLN A 270 -0.44 -7.92 -0.69
C GLN A 270 -1.65 -8.25 -1.59
N GLY A 271 -1.79 -9.52 -1.98
CA GLY A 271 -2.96 -10.04 -2.70
C GLY A 271 -2.70 -10.47 -4.15
N ALA A 272 -1.44 -10.52 -4.57
CA ALA A 272 -1.06 -10.93 -5.93
C ALA A 272 -0.96 -12.45 -6.06
N ILE A 273 -0.46 -13.12 -5.02
CA ILE A 273 -0.28 -14.58 -5.01
C ILE A 273 -1.43 -15.24 -4.25
N VAL A 274 -1.62 -14.91 -2.97
CA VAL A 274 -2.80 -15.34 -2.23
C VAL A 274 -3.81 -14.22 -2.32
N THR A 275 -4.87 -14.43 -3.08
CA THR A 275 -5.88 -13.41 -3.33
C THR A 275 -6.70 -13.12 -2.06
N HIS A 276 -7.53 -12.08 -2.10
CA HIS A 276 -8.44 -11.75 -1.00
C HIS A 276 -9.48 -12.83 -0.69
N THR A 277 -9.73 -13.75 -1.63
CA THR A 277 -10.59 -14.94 -1.43
C THR A 277 -9.81 -16.10 -0.79
N GLY A 278 -8.48 -15.96 -0.65
CA GLY A 278 -7.57 -17.00 -0.18
C GLY A 278 -7.21 -18.03 -1.24
N GLU A 279 -7.60 -17.82 -2.50
CA GLU A 279 -7.15 -18.66 -3.61
C GLU A 279 -5.72 -18.30 -4.03
N LEU A 280 -4.98 -19.27 -4.55
CA LEU A 280 -3.69 -19.01 -5.16
C LEU A 280 -3.87 -18.56 -6.61
N ALA A 281 -3.13 -17.53 -7.01
CA ALA A 281 -3.09 -17.09 -8.39
C ALA A 281 -2.64 -18.25 -9.31
N TYR A 282 -3.34 -18.38 -10.44
CA TYR A 282 -3.16 -19.51 -11.34
C TYR A 282 -1.70 -19.65 -11.81
N TRP A 283 -1.09 -18.56 -12.27
CA TRP A 283 0.29 -18.54 -12.74
C TRP A 283 1.27 -19.00 -11.65
N PHE A 284 1.06 -18.62 -10.39
CA PHE A 284 1.94 -19.02 -9.29
C PHE A 284 1.75 -20.51 -8.94
N LYS A 285 0.51 -21.00 -8.98
CA LYS A 285 0.22 -22.42 -8.80
C LYS A 285 0.94 -23.28 -9.85
N GLN A 286 0.98 -22.83 -11.11
CA GLN A 286 1.72 -23.53 -12.17
C GLN A 286 3.23 -23.55 -11.91
N ILE A 287 3.82 -22.48 -11.38
CA ILE A 287 5.24 -22.46 -10.97
C ILE A 287 5.48 -23.47 -9.83
N VAL A 288 4.60 -23.51 -8.83
CA VAL A 288 4.68 -24.49 -7.73
C VAL A 288 4.65 -25.93 -8.25
N GLU A 289 3.77 -26.23 -9.20
CA GLU A 289 3.67 -27.55 -9.83
C GLU A 289 4.94 -27.92 -10.61
N LYS A 290 5.54 -26.97 -11.34
CA LYS A 290 6.84 -27.16 -12.03
C LYS A 290 7.96 -27.50 -11.05
N PHE A 291 8.04 -26.80 -9.91
CA PHE A 291 9.01 -27.12 -8.86
C PHE A 291 8.78 -28.51 -8.27
N ASN A 292 7.52 -28.92 -8.08
CA ASN A 292 7.19 -30.26 -7.58
C ASN A 292 7.65 -31.38 -8.54
N SER A 293 7.68 -31.09 -9.85
CA SER A 293 8.22 -31.99 -10.87
C SER A 293 9.73 -31.86 -11.13
N SER A 294 10.40 -30.92 -10.45
CA SER A 294 11.83 -30.65 -10.65
C SER A 294 12.70 -31.41 -9.64
N ASP A 295 14.00 -31.52 -9.92
CA ASP A 295 14.97 -32.09 -8.98
C ASP A 295 15.31 -31.16 -7.80
N TYR A 296 14.79 -29.91 -7.80
CA TYR A 296 15.07 -28.95 -6.75
C TYR A 296 14.12 -29.17 -5.56
N VAL A 297 14.67 -29.70 -4.46
CA VAL A 297 13.87 -30.12 -3.29
C VAL A 297 14.00 -29.21 -2.07
N ASP A 298 14.85 -28.19 -2.13
CA ASP A 298 15.06 -27.27 -1.01
C ASP A 298 14.02 -26.14 -1.03
N ILE A 299 13.98 -25.35 0.05
CA ILE A 299 13.17 -24.13 0.07
C ILE A 299 13.65 -23.21 -1.06
N SER A 300 12.69 -22.73 -1.85
CA SER A 300 12.86 -21.73 -2.88
C SER A 300 12.42 -20.36 -2.36
N THR A 301 11.19 -20.28 -1.85
CA THR A 301 10.49 -19.00 -1.65
C THR A 301 9.67 -18.97 -0.36
N CYS A 302 9.77 -17.87 0.36
CA CYS A 302 8.97 -17.56 1.54
C CYS A 302 8.01 -16.39 1.24
N ILE A 303 6.70 -16.63 1.36
CA ILE A 303 5.63 -15.70 1.02
C ILE A 303 5.02 -15.15 2.30
N MET A 304 5.10 -13.84 2.48
CA MET A 304 4.50 -13.11 3.60
C MET A 304 3.15 -12.58 3.15
N SER A 305 2.11 -13.41 3.25
CA SER A 305 0.80 -13.06 2.69
C SER A 305 -0.13 -12.39 3.68
N LYS A 306 -0.81 -11.32 3.25
CA LYS A 306 -1.87 -10.68 4.04
C LYS A 306 -3.07 -11.60 4.23
N TYR A 307 -3.36 -12.43 3.24
CA TYR A 307 -4.54 -13.29 3.23
C TYR A 307 -4.18 -14.72 3.62
N LYS A 308 -5.14 -15.42 4.21
CA LYS A 308 -4.98 -16.83 4.55
C LYS A 308 -5.34 -17.67 3.33
N PRO A 309 -4.45 -18.57 2.87
CA PRO A 309 -4.74 -19.39 1.71
C PRO A 309 -5.71 -20.54 2.09
N HIS A 310 -6.56 -20.92 1.15
CA HIS A 310 -7.44 -22.08 1.22
C HIS A 310 -6.90 -23.21 0.31
N PHE A 311 -7.27 -24.45 0.59
CA PHE A 311 -7.01 -25.62 -0.29
C PHE A 311 -5.54 -25.95 -0.63
N ILE A 312 -4.58 -25.40 0.12
CA ILE A 312 -3.15 -25.65 -0.06
C ILE A 312 -2.73 -27.10 0.21
N TYR A 313 -3.54 -27.88 0.92
CA TYR A 313 -3.25 -29.28 1.25
C TYR A 313 -3.11 -30.16 0.00
N SER A 314 -3.61 -29.69 -1.15
CA SER A 314 -3.44 -30.34 -2.46
C SER A 314 -2.03 -30.17 -3.04
N LEU A 315 -1.25 -29.20 -2.55
CA LEU A 315 0.08 -28.86 -3.05
C LEU A 315 1.14 -29.33 -2.03
N LYS A 316 1.71 -30.51 -2.28
CA LYS A 316 2.62 -31.18 -1.33
C LYS A 316 3.88 -30.38 -1.00
N ASN A 317 4.41 -29.65 -1.99
CA ASN A 317 5.60 -28.82 -1.87
C ASN A 317 5.32 -27.38 -1.39
N MET A 318 4.13 -27.15 -0.80
CA MET A 318 3.79 -25.92 -0.10
C MET A 318 3.50 -26.18 1.38
N PHE A 319 3.92 -25.23 2.22
CA PHE A 319 3.62 -25.22 3.64
C PHE A 319 3.04 -23.88 4.06
N HIS A 320 2.13 -23.89 5.03
CA HIS A 320 1.47 -22.68 5.51
C HIS A 320 1.50 -22.60 7.02
N LEU A 321 1.73 -21.38 7.50
CA LEU A 321 1.63 -20.98 8.89
C LEU A 321 0.78 -19.71 8.99
N HIS A 322 -0.05 -19.66 10.03
CA HIS A 322 -0.74 -18.44 10.41
C HIS A 322 -0.02 -17.80 11.59
N ILE A 323 0.31 -16.51 11.47
CA ILE A 323 0.96 -15.72 12.51
C ILE A 323 -0.10 -14.76 13.07
N ASP A 324 -0.62 -15.09 14.25
CA ASP A 324 -1.60 -14.28 14.98
C ASP A 324 -0.98 -13.00 15.58
N VAL A 325 -1.71 -12.20 16.35
CA VAL A 325 -1.11 -11.18 17.23
C VAL A 325 -0.40 -11.83 18.42
N LEU A 326 0.49 -11.10 19.12
CA LEU A 326 1.18 -11.63 20.29
C LEU A 326 0.21 -11.94 21.42
N SER A 327 0.40 -13.11 22.06
CA SER A 327 -0.33 -13.49 23.27
C SER A 327 -0.02 -12.51 24.43
N PRO A 328 -0.92 -12.35 25.42
CA PRO A 328 -0.64 -11.53 26.60
C PRO A 328 0.69 -11.85 27.29
N SER A 329 1.05 -13.13 27.35
CA SER A 329 2.34 -13.58 27.91
C SER A 329 3.53 -13.09 27.07
N ASP A 330 3.44 -13.21 25.75
CA ASP A 330 4.54 -12.82 24.86
C ASP A 330 4.67 -11.29 24.73
N ARG A 331 3.56 -10.55 24.83
CA ARG A 331 3.57 -9.08 24.95
C ARG A 331 4.38 -8.64 26.16
N ASN A 332 4.12 -9.24 27.32
CA ASN A 332 4.85 -8.93 28.56
C ASN A 332 6.36 -9.21 28.43
N LYS A 333 6.71 -10.37 27.84
CA LYS A 333 8.11 -10.75 27.62
C LYS A 333 8.81 -9.80 26.65
N LEU A 334 8.17 -9.43 25.54
CA LEU A 334 8.73 -8.52 24.54
C LEU A 334 8.90 -7.10 25.10
N LEU A 335 7.87 -6.58 25.78
CA LEU A 335 7.92 -5.29 26.47
C LEU A 335 9.08 -5.25 27.47
N PHE A 336 9.19 -6.25 28.35
CA PHE A 336 10.28 -6.34 29.32
C PHE A 336 11.66 -6.37 28.67
N GLN A 337 11.88 -7.25 27.69
CA GLN A 337 13.17 -7.38 27.00
C GLN A 337 13.55 -6.10 26.25
N TYR A 338 12.60 -5.48 25.53
CA TYR A 338 12.86 -4.27 24.76
C TYR A 338 13.07 -3.04 25.64
N SER A 339 12.39 -2.97 26.79
CA SER A 339 12.57 -1.88 27.78
C SER A 339 13.96 -1.94 28.38
N ASN A 340 14.39 -3.12 28.84
CA ASN A 340 15.73 -3.35 29.39
C ASN A 340 16.82 -3.09 28.35
N LEU A 341 16.58 -3.48 27.09
CA LEU A 341 17.52 -3.23 26.00
C LEU A 341 17.75 -1.72 25.77
N ASN A 342 16.74 -0.89 26.03
CA ASN A 342 16.80 0.56 25.88
C ASN A 342 17.11 1.30 27.20
N ASP A 343 17.60 0.59 28.22
CA ASP A 343 17.93 1.14 29.54
C ASP A 343 16.74 1.86 30.22
N LEU A 344 15.51 1.48 29.87
CA LEU A 344 14.30 2.01 30.50
C LEU A 344 13.97 1.21 31.76
N ILE A 345 14.06 1.89 32.89
CA ILE A 345 13.70 1.33 34.20
C ILE A 345 12.17 1.40 34.33
N LEU A 346 11.46 0.32 34.03
CA LEU A 346 10.03 0.17 34.29
C LEU A 346 9.78 -0.86 35.38
N ASP A 347 9.02 -0.50 36.42
CA ASP A 347 8.64 -1.45 37.46
C ASP A 347 7.53 -2.41 37.00
N LYS A 348 7.25 -3.45 37.80
CA LYS A 348 6.24 -4.46 37.45
C LYS A 348 4.83 -3.85 37.28
N PRO A 349 4.34 -2.97 38.18
CA PRO A 349 3.10 -2.23 37.97
C PRO A 349 3.05 -1.43 36.67
N GLU A 350 4.11 -0.67 36.35
CA GLU A 350 4.22 0.13 35.12
C GLU A 350 4.17 -0.78 33.87
N LEU A 351 4.95 -1.86 33.85
CA LEU A 351 4.94 -2.85 32.76
C LEU A 351 3.56 -3.48 32.57
N ALA A 352 2.88 -3.82 33.66
CA ALA A 352 1.53 -4.39 33.61
C ALA A 352 0.50 -3.39 33.07
N ALA A 353 0.57 -2.13 33.53
CA ALA A 353 -0.32 -1.06 33.06
C ALA A 353 -0.12 -0.77 31.57
N ILE A 354 1.13 -0.67 31.11
CA ILE A 354 1.48 -0.44 29.71
C ILE A 354 1.01 -1.61 28.84
N SER A 355 1.27 -2.86 29.25
CA SER A 355 0.92 -4.04 28.46
C SER A 355 -0.57 -4.22 28.21
N GLN A 356 -1.42 -3.72 29.12
CA GLN A 356 -2.88 -3.73 28.95
C GLN A 356 -3.38 -2.83 27.82
N LEU A 357 -2.58 -1.85 27.40
CA LEU A 357 -2.93 -0.92 26.32
C LEU A 357 -2.76 -1.54 24.93
N PHE A 358 -1.99 -2.62 24.80
CA PHE A 358 -1.65 -3.22 23.51
C PHE A 358 -2.75 -4.14 22.99
N SER A 359 -3.05 -4.05 21.69
CA SER A 359 -3.91 -5.00 20.99
C SER A 359 -3.16 -6.27 20.60
N GLY A 360 -1.82 -6.22 20.61
CA GLY A 360 -0.93 -7.38 20.45
C GLY A 360 -0.03 -7.31 19.22
N PHE A 361 0.02 -6.17 18.53
CA PHE A 361 1.00 -5.96 17.47
C PHE A 361 2.36 -5.61 18.08
N PRO A 362 3.46 -6.28 17.67
CA PRO A 362 4.80 -5.96 18.17
C PRO A 362 5.18 -4.48 18.01
N GLU A 363 4.72 -3.82 16.93
CA GLU A 363 5.02 -2.42 16.67
C GLU A 363 4.46 -1.47 17.74
N GLU A 364 3.33 -1.79 18.38
CA GLU A 364 2.77 -1.00 19.48
C GLU A 364 3.76 -0.91 20.64
N ILE A 365 4.43 -2.02 20.93
CA ILE A 365 5.42 -2.15 22.00
C ILE A 365 6.66 -1.32 21.66
N PHE A 366 7.18 -1.45 20.44
CA PHE A 366 8.35 -0.70 20.00
C PHE A 366 8.07 0.80 19.99
N TYR A 367 6.92 1.20 19.43
CA TYR A 367 6.47 2.58 19.38
C TYR A 367 6.34 3.19 20.78
N THR A 368 5.72 2.47 21.72
CA THR A 368 5.54 2.94 23.10
C THR A 368 6.88 3.20 23.80
N ILE A 369 7.83 2.29 23.63
CA ILE A 369 9.17 2.44 24.21
C ILE A 369 9.91 3.62 23.58
N ASP A 370 9.78 3.82 22.27
CA ASP A 370 10.39 4.97 21.59
C ASP A 370 9.76 6.30 22.05
N VAL A 371 8.43 6.36 22.22
CA VAL A 371 7.73 7.55 22.76
C VAL A 371 8.20 7.88 24.18
N ILE A 372 8.31 6.89 25.06
CA ILE A 372 8.80 7.08 26.43
C ILE A 372 10.24 7.59 26.41
N LYS A 373 11.07 7.08 25.51
CA LYS A 373 12.48 7.47 25.38
C LYS A 373 12.63 8.90 24.87
N GLU A 374 11.81 9.34 23.93
CA GLU A 374 11.88 10.68 23.33
C GLU A 374 11.19 11.76 24.18
N ASN A 375 10.05 11.45 24.81
CA ASN A 375 9.18 12.45 25.45
C ASN A 375 8.99 12.29 26.96
N SER A 376 9.60 11.26 27.58
CA SER A 376 9.44 10.82 28.98
C SER A 376 8.21 9.95 29.27
N LYS A 377 8.27 9.23 30.41
CA LYS A 377 7.15 8.44 30.95
C LYS A 377 5.93 9.29 31.28
N GLU A 378 6.14 10.48 31.84
CA GLU A 378 5.04 11.37 32.28
C GLU A 378 4.20 11.83 31.09
N TYR A 379 4.87 12.16 29.97
CA TYR A 379 4.20 12.48 28.73
C TYR A 379 3.36 11.29 28.23
N PHE A 380 3.94 10.09 28.24
CA PHE A 380 3.25 8.88 27.81
C PHE A 380 1.97 8.62 28.63
N TYR A 381 2.05 8.67 29.96
CA TYR A 381 0.88 8.44 30.82
C TYR A 381 -0.21 9.51 30.68
N LYS A 382 0.15 10.75 30.33
CA LYS A 382 -0.83 11.80 29.99
C LYS A 382 -1.49 11.57 28.64
N ASN A 383 -0.88 10.78 27.76
CA ASN A 383 -1.30 10.57 26.38
C ASN A 383 -1.42 9.09 26.03
N THR A 384 -1.93 8.25 26.94
CA THR A 384 -2.09 6.80 26.70
C THR A 384 -3.00 6.47 25.51
N HIS A 385 -3.89 7.40 25.14
CA HIS A 385 -4.72 7.33 23.93
C HIS A 385 -3.89 7.21 22.64
N ILE A 386 -2.61 7.61 22.65
CA ILE A 386 -1.70 7.44 21.51
C ILE A 386 -1.58 5.96 21.10
N ILE A 387 -1.71 5.00 22.04
CA ILE A 387 -1.72 3.56 21.71
C ILE A 387 -3.07 3.10 21.14
N SER A 388 -4.19 3.52 21.74
CA SER A 388 -5.51 3.17 21.18
C SER A 388 -5.70 3.77 19.78
N ASP A 389 -5.25 5.01 19.59
CA ASP A 389 -5.28 5.67 18.30
C ASP A 389 -4.29 5.06 17.30
N TYR A 390 -3.20 4.46 17.76
CA TYR A 390 -2.30 3.68 16.91
C TYR A 390 -3.05 2.50 16.24
N SER A 391 -4.09 1.97 16.89
CA SER A 391 -4.92 0.87 16.34
C SER A 391 -6.08 1.35 15.43
N ASP A 392 -6.74 2.47 15.75
CA ASP A 392 -7.94 2.96 15.02
C ASP A 392 -7.69 4.12 14.04
N ASN A 393 -6.66 4.94 14.29
CA ASN A 393 -6.25 6.14 13.54
C ASN A 393 -4.72 6.20 13.35
N LYS A 394 -4.14 5.03 12.99
CA LYS A 394 -2.69 4.74 12.94
C LYS A 394 -1.80 5.87 12.42
N ILE A 395 -2.26 6.67 11.45
CA ILE A 395 -1.41 7.66 10.77
C ILE A 395 -1.52 9.05 11.39
N GLN A 396 -2.74 9.51 11.70
CA GLN A 396 -2.94 10.87 12.21
C GLN A 396 -2.35 11.05 13.62
N SER A 397 -2.49 10.05 14.49
CA SER A 397 -1.95 10.12 15.84
C SER A 397 -0.43 9.97 15.90
N ILE A 398 0.17 9.29 14.92
CA ILE A 398 1.63 9.29 14.75
C ILE A 398 2.11 10.67 14.24
N ILE A 399 1.41 11.28 13.28
CA ILE A 399 1.73 12.62 12.77
C ILE A 399 1.70 13.65 13.90
N SER A 400 0.64 13.65 14.72
CA SER A 400 0.48 14.59 15.84
C SER A 400 1.44 14.28 17.00
N GLY A 401 1.57 13.01 17.40
CA GLY A 401 2.42 12.60 18.53
C GLY A 401 3.91 12.88 18.34
N PHE A 402 4.38 12.93 17.09
CA PHE A 402 5.78 13.22 16.75
C PHE A 402 6.00 14.59 16.09
N ASN A 403 5.01 15.48 16.13
CA ASN A 403 5.11 16.85 15.59
C ASN A 403 5.67 16.89 14.15
N TYR A 404 5.10 16.12 13.23
CA TYR A 404 5.51 16.13 11.83
C TYR A 404 5.33 17.53 11.22
N THR A 405 6.37 18.02 10.53
CA THR A 405 6.35 19.34 9.89
C THR A 405 5.55 19.31 8.58
N ASP A 406 5.23 20.48 8.01
CA ASP A 406 4.61 20.58 6.68
C ASP A 406 5.48 19.88 5.61
N ASN A 407 6.79 20.06 5.69
CA ASN A 407 7.74 19.39 4.81
C ASN A 407 7.75 17.87 5.02
N ASP A 408 7.60 17.36 6.25
CA ASP A 408 7.47 15.91 6.48
C ASP A 408 6.23 15.35 5.78
N ASN A 409 5.09 16.06 5.88
CA ASN A 409 3.87 15.68 5.19
C ASN A 409 4.01 15.73 3.67
N LYS A 410 4.74 16.70 3.12
CA LYS A 410 5.03 16.79 1.68
C LYS A 410 5.87 15.59 1.20
N VAL A 411 6.89 15.19 1.95
CA VAL A 411 7.69 13.99 1.65
C VAL A 411 6.79 12.75 1.63
N LEU A 412 5.97 12.54 2.66
CA LEU A 412 5.06 11.39 2.73
C LEU A 412 3.97 11.43 1.62
N LYS A 413 3.48 12.61 1.24
CA LYS A 413 2.60 12.78 0.07
C LYS A 413 3.30 12.36 -1.23
N ILE A 414 4.56 12.71 -1.45
CA ILE A 414 5.36 12.25 -2.60
C ILE A 414 5.45 10.73 -2.58
N LEU A 415 5.89 10.14 -1.46
CA LEU A 415 6.04 8.68 -1.32
C LEU A 415 4.73 7.93 -1.61
N SER A 416 3.57 8.51 -1.27
CA SER A 416 2.26 7.91 -1.55
C SER A 416 1.96 7.74 -3.04
N LYS A 417 2.62 8.49 -3.93
CA LYS A 417 2.43 8.38 -5.39
C LYS A 417 3.22 7.24 -6.02
N PHE A 418 4.18 6.68 -5.31
CA PHE A 418 5.02 5.60 -5.79
C PHE A 418 4.55 4.25 -5.22
N ASN A 419 4.81 3.17 -5.94
CA ASN A 419 4.72 1.82 -5.35
C ASN A 419 5.85 1.64 -4.35
N PHE A 420 7.03 2.05 -4.77
CA PHE A 420 8.25 2.19 -4.00
C PHE A 420 9.15 3.16 -4.77
N ILE A 421 10.12 3.76 -4.09
CA ILE A 421 11.03 4.76 -4.68
C ILE A 421 12.40 4.63 -4.04
N ASN A 422 13.46 4.88 -4.80
CA ASN A 422 14.82 4.94 -4.27
C ASN A 422 15.11 6.35 -3.70
N LEU A 423 16.17 6.47 -2.89
CA LEU A 423 16.49 7.75 -2.23
C LEU A 423 16.95 8.84 -3.21
N GLU A 424 17.62 8.47 -4.30
CA GLU A 424 18.11 9.40 -5.32
C GLU A 424 16.96 10.10 -6.04
N SER A 425 15.99 9.32 -6.52
CA SER A 425 14.76 9.82 -7.15
C SER A 425 13.96 10.69 -6.19
N LEU A 426 13.86 10.29 -4.91
CA LEU A 426 13.22 11.13 -3.90
C LEU A 426 13.95 12.48 -3.76
N SER A 427 15.27 12.49 -3.61
CA SER A 427 16.05 13.73 -3.53
C SER A 427 15.88 14.60 -4.75
N LYS A 428 15.86 14.02 -5.95
CA LYS A 428 15.63 14.77 -7.19
C LYS A 428 14.25 15.43 -7.22
N ILE A 429 13.21 14.74 -6.75
CA ILE A 429 11.87 15.30 -6.64
C ILE A 429 11.81 16.42 -5.60
N LEU A 430 12.49 16.26 -4.45
CA LEU A 430 12.56 17.30 -3.42
C LEU A 430 13.29 18.55 -3.92
N GLU A 431 14.37 18.38 -4.68
CA GLU A 431 15.08 19.48 -5.36
C GLU A 431 14.14 20.24 -6.30
N TYR A 432 13.42 19.54 -7.18
CA TYR A 432 12.44 20.17 -8.08
C TYR A 432 11.27 20.83 -7.34
N ALA A 433 10.90 20.28 -6.18
CA ALA A 433 9.90 20.87 -5.31
C ALA A 433 10.46 22.01 -4.46
N SER A 434 11.77 22.30 -4.47
CA SER A 434 12.40 23.27 -3.55
C SER A 434 12.11 22.97 -2.08
N ILE A 435 12.07 21.69 -1.71
CA ILE A 435 11.92 21.20 -0.34
C ILE A 435 13.33 20.86 0.19
N PRO A 436 13.69 21.23 1.43
CA PRO A 436 14.96 20.84 2.01
C PRO A 436 15.17 19.32 1.95
N GLU A 437 16.40 18.90 1.69
CA GLU A 437 16.74 17.48 1.63
C GLU A 437 16.48 16.82 2.99
N LYS A 438 15.53 15.86 2.98
CA LYS A 438 15.02 15.19 4.18
C LYS A 438 15.34 13.70 4.19
N ILE A 439 16.40 13.26 3.49
CA ILE A 439 16.80 11.85 3.48
C ILE A 439 17.04 11.33 4.91
N ASN A 440 17.67 12.13 5.77
CA ASN A 440 17.94 11.75 7.16
C ASN A 440 16.67 11.53 7.99
N ASP A 441 15.54 12.14 7.58
CA ASP A 441 14.25 11.94 8.25
C ASP A 441 13.55 10.63 7.82
N ILE A 442 14.05 9.94 6.80
CA ILE A 442 13.50 8.63 6.41
C ILE A 442 13.67 7.61 7.55
N GLU A 443 14.77 7.67 8.30
CA GLU A 443 14.92 6.85 9.50
C GLU A 443 13.90 7.19 10.58
N LYS A 444 13.58 8.48 10.77
CA LYS A 444 12.48 8.92 11.64
C LYS A 444 11.17 8.28 11.19
N TYR A 445 10.83 8.35 9.90
CA TYR A 445 9.58 7.77 9.39
C TYR A 445 9.54 6.23 9.52
N MET A 446 10.68 5.55 9.33
CA MET A 446 10.79 4.10 9.56
C MET A 446 10.59 3.73 11.03
N ARG A 447 11.23 4.46 11.97
CA ARG A 447 11.02 4.25 13.42
C ARG A 447 9.57 4.42 13.81
N HIS A 448 8.90 5.39 13.20
CA HIS A 448 7.49 5.66 13.46
C HIS A 448 6.55 4.69 12.70
N GLY A 449 7.11 3.69 12.00
CA GLY A 449 6.36 2.67 11.27
C GLY A 449 5.67 3.17 10.00
N MET A 450 5.95 4.38 9.52
CA MET A 450 5.33 4.98 8.32
C MET A 450 5.89 4.40 7.03
N VAL A 451 7.19 4.10 7.01
CA VAL A 451 7.96 3.71 5.83
C VAL A 451 8.63 2.34 6.07
N ASN A 452 8.64 1.49 5.05
CA ASN A 452 9.35 0.22 5.01
C ASN A 452 10.44 0.24 3.95
N LYS A 453 11.56 -0.46 4.21
CA LYS A 453 12.59 -0.77 3.20
C LYS A 453 12.31 -2.09 2.50
N ILE A 454 12.40 -2.09 1.17
CA ILE A 454 12.17 -3.24 0.29
C ILE A 454 13.27 -3.31 -0.78
N GLY A 455 13.26 -4.35 -1.60
CA GLY A 455 14.28 -4.59 -2.62
C GLY A 455 15.36 -5.56 -2.17
N VAL A 456 16.36 -5.73 -3.03
CA VAL A 456 17.49 -6.65 -2.88
C VAL A 456 18.31 -6.33 -1.63
N ASP A 457 18.56 -5.05 -1.40
CA ASP A 457 19.42 -4.51 -0.34
C ASP A 457 18.71 -3.46 0.54
N GLY A 458 17.39 -3.29 0.40
CA GLY A 458 16.63 -2.24 1.10
C GLY A 458 16.79 -0.87 0.47
N GLU A 459 17.12 -0.84 -0.81
CA GLU A 459 17.35 0.31 -1.68
C GLU A 459 16.08 1.13 -1.94
N TYR A 460 14.94 0.47 -1.87
CA TYR A 460 13.66 1.10 -2.08
C TYR A 460 12.95 1.33 -0.76
N ILE A 461 12.24 2.44 -0.70
CA ILE A 461 11.32 2.75 0.38
C ILE A 461 9.88 2.78 -0.14
N THR A 462 8.97 2.25 0.67
CA THR A 462 7.53 2.34 0.44
C THR A 462 6.85 2.80 1.70
N LEU A 463 5.77 3.56 1.57
CA LEU A 463 4.86 3.76 2.69
C LEU A 463 4.26 2.41 3.12
N ASN A 464 4.03 2.26 4.42
CA ASN A 464 3.15 1.21 4.89
C ASN A 464 1.74 1.44 4.29
N LEU A 465 0.94 0.37 4.20
CA LEU A 465 -0.36 0.44 3.53
C LEU A 465 -1.32 1.46 4.18
N ALA A 466 -1.27 1.62 5.50
CA ALA A 466 -2.11 2.57 6.22
C ALA A 466 -1.76 4.02 5.88
N ALA A 467 -0.47 4.36 5.87
CA ALA A 467 0.10 5.67 5.55
C ALA A 467 -0.17 6.01 4.09
N LYS A 468 0.06 5.05 3.18
CA LYS A 468 -0.24 5.22 1.76
C LYS A 468 -1.72 5.57 1.56
N ASN A 469 -2.63 4.77 2.10
CA ASN A 469 -4.06 5.02 2.02
C ASN A 469 -4.47 6.37 2.64
N TYR A 470 -3.84 6.79 3.74
CA TYR A 470 -4.11 8.07 4.38
C TYR A 470 -3.74 9.26 3.48
N TYR A 471 -2.52 9.27 2.94
CA TYR A 471 -2.04 10.35 2.08
C TYR A 471 -2.68 10.33 0.69
N GLU A 472 -3.02 9.16 0.13
CA GLU A 472 -3.76 9.05 -1.13
C GLU A 472 -5.18 9.61 -1.05
N ARG A 473 -5.83 9.53 0.12
CA ARG A 473 -7.18 10.10 0.35
C ARG A 473 -7.19 11.63 0.43
N GLN A 474 -6.04 12.28 0.60
CA GLN A 474 -5.97 13.74 0.63
C GLN A 474 -6.20 14.28 -0.79
N ILE A 475 -7.29 15.04 -0.96
CA ILE A 475 -7.96 15.25 -2.25
C ILE A 475 -7.08 16.00 -3.27
N HIS A 476 -6.12 16.82 -2.85
CA HIS A 476 -5.30 17.63 -3.75
C HIS A 476 -3.80 17.52 -3.45
N LEU A 477 -3.04 17.20 -4.50
CA LEU A 477 -1.60 17.42 -4.52
C LEU A 477 -1.37 18.92 -4.77
N GLU A 478 -0.54 19.54 -3.94
CA GLU A 478 -0.20 20.96 -4.10
C GLU A 478 0.47 21.21 -5.47
N LYS A 479 0.21 22.38 -6.07
CA LYS A 479 0.74 22.74 -7.40
C LYS A 479 2.28 22.64 -7.45
N GLN A 480 2.95 22.98 -6.35
CA GLN A 480 4.39 22.83 -6.17
C GLN A 480 4.85 21.37 -6.38
N LEU A 481 4.20 20.42 -5.69
CA LEU A 481 4.52 18.99 -5.79
C LEU A 481 4.15 18.42 -7.16
N SER A 482 3.00 18.82 -7.73
CA SER A 482 2.59 18.39 -9.08
C SER A 482 3.62 18.80 -10.12
N ASN A 483 4.08 20.06 -10.10
CA ASN A 483 5.10 20.55 -11.02
C ASN A 483 6.44 19.82 -10.85
N ALA A 484 6.79 19.44 -9.61
CA ALA A 484 8.02 18.71 -9.33
C ALA A 484 7.98 17.29 -9.92
N LEU A 485 6.85 16.59 -9.77
CA LEU A 485 6.63 15.28 -10.38
C LEU A 485 6.62 15.36 -11.91
N ASP A 486 5.98 16.37 -12.49
CA ASP A 486 5.98 16.57 -13.96
C ASP A 486 7.40 16.80 -14.50
N ARG A 487 8.24 17.56 -13.78
CA ARG A 487 9.67 17.76 -14.13
C ARG A 487 10.46 16.46 -14.00
N PHE A 488 10.23 15.69 -12.94
CA PHE A 488 10.87 14.39 -12.74
C PHE A 488 10.52 13.42 -13.88
N VAL A 489 9.25 13.34 -14.28
CA VAL A 489 8.81 12.52 -15.43
C VAL A 489 9.46 12.96 -16.74
N GLY A 490 9.72 14.27 -16.91
CA GLY A 490 10.43 14.80 -18.07
C GLY A 490 11.95 14.58 -18.05
N TYR A 491 12.54 14.38 -16.88
CA TYR A 491 13.97 14.15 -16.69
C TYR A 491 14.38 12.71 -17.00
N ILE A 492 13.53 11.74 -16.65
CA ILE A 492 13.82 10.32 -16.83
C ILE A 492 13.77 9.92 -18.31
N ASP A 493 14.90 9.43 -18.83
CA ASP A 493 14.95 8.77 -20.13
C ASP A 493 14.52 7.30 -20.00
N ILE A 494 13.36 6.99 -20.57
CA ILE A 494 12.79 5.64 -20.55
C ILE A 494 13.69 4.64 -21.28
N ASN A 495 14.49 5.07 -22.26
CA ASN A 495 15.35 4.17 -23.03
C ASN A 495 16.75 4.03 -22.42
N GLY A 496 17.02 4.66 -21.28
CA GLY A 496 18.28 4.53 -20.56
C GLY A 496 18.57 3.09 -20.15
N SER A 497 19.81 2.65 -20.30
CA SER A 497 20.27 1.30 -19.93
C SER A 497 20.26 1.04 -18.43
N ASN A 498 20.35 2.09 -17.61
CA ASN A 498 20.41 2.02 -16.14
C ASN A 498 19.12 2.55 -15.49
N LEU A 499 17.98 2.43 -16.19
CA LEU A 499 16.71 2.92 -15.66
C LEU A 499 16.26 2.05 -14.48
N ASP A 500 16.11 2.68 -13.31
CA ASP A 500 15.61 2.04 -12.11
C ASP A 500 14.14 1.63 -12.28
N ILE A 501 13.76 0.43 -11.80
CA ILE A 501 12.40 -0.12 -11.96
C ILE A 501 11.36 0.81 -11.33
N ALA A 502 11.64 1.41 -10.17
CA ALA A 502 10.69 2.30 -9.52
C ALA A 502 10.35 3.51 -10.40
N ASP A 503 11.38 4.07 -11.02
CA ASP A 503 11.26 5.23 -11.91
C ASP A 503 10.56 4.86 -13.20
N GLU A 504 10.92 3.71 -13.81
CA GLU A 504 10.21 3.17 -14.98
C GLU A 504 8.72 3.04 -14.68
N MET A 505 8.35 2.31 -13.61
CA MET A 505 6.95 2.07 -13.25
C MET A 505 6.17 3.38 -13.09
N PHE A 506 6.75 4.36 -12.40
CA PHE A 506 6.10 5.65 -12.15
C PHE A 506 5.93 6.46 -13.44
N VAL A 507 7.01 6.60 -14.23
CA VAL A 507 7.01 7.37 -15.48
C VAL A 507 6.05 6.76 -16.50
N MET A 508 6.01 5.43 -16.62
CA MET A 508 5.08 4.73 -17.50
C MET A 508 3.63 5.01 -17.12
N GLN A 509 3.29 4.90 -15.83
CA GLN A 509 1.94 5.17 -15.33
C GLN A 509 1.53 6.63 -15.58
N GLU A 510 2.43 7.58 -15.33
CA GLU A 510 2.18 9.01 -15.56
C GLU A 510 2.03 9.35 -17.05
N LYS A 511 2.83 8.76 -17.94
CA LYS A 511 2.65 8.93 -19.39
C LYS A 511 1.31 8.36 -19.87
N LEU A 512 0.93 7.17 -19.41
CA LEU A 512 -0.40 6.60 -19.70
C LEU A 512 -1.53 7.49 -19.17
N ARG A 513 -1.40 8.02 -17.94
CA ARG A 513 -2.37 8.93 -17.31
C ARG A 513 -2.58 10.20 -18.14
N LEU A 514 -1.50 10.73 -18.72
CA LEU A 514 -1.50 11.92 -19.57
C LEU A 514 -1.87 11.62 -21.04
N GLY A 515 -2.08 10.34 -21.41
CA GLY A 515 -2.36 9.93 -22.78
C GLY A 515 -1.18 10.15 -23.74
N LYS A 516 0.06 10.14 -23.23
CA LYS A 516 1.29 10.21 -24.03
C LYS A 516 1.65 8.84 -24.57
N GLU A 517 2.42 8.81 -25.66
CA GLU A 517 2.96 7.56 -26.20
C GLU A 517 3.97 6.91 -25.25
N VAL A 518 3.92 5.59 -25.20
CA VAL A 518 4.76 4.76 -24.33
C VAL A 518 5.34 3.61 -25.16
N PRO A 519 6.64 3.26 -25.00
CA PRO A 519 7.24 2.15 -25.73
C PRO A 519 6.53 0.82 -25.42
N LEU A 520 5.95 0.19 -26.45
CA LEU A 520 5.18 -1.06 -26.30
C LEU A 520 5.98 -2.18 -25.64
N ALA A 521 7.27 -2.31 -25.99
CA ALA A 521 8.16 -3.35 -25.47
C ALA A 521 8.41 -3.29 -23.95
N LYS A 522 8.15 -2.14 -23.30
CA LYS A 522 8.37 -1.96 -21.86
C LYS A 522 7.08 -2.03 -21.03
N LEU A 523 5.92 -2.00 -21.70
CA LEU A 523 4.62 -2.03 -21.03
C LEU A 523 4.40 -3.38 -20.38
N ILE A 524 3.63 -3.39 -19.29
CA ILE A 524 3.09 -4.60 -18.68
C ILE A 524 1.65 -4.33 -18.23
N PRO A 525 0.83 -5.38 -18.01
CA PRO A 525 -0.59 -5.20 -17.73
C PRO A 525 -0.90 -4.38 -16.47
N SER A 526 -0.05 -4.49 -15.44
CA SER A 526 -0.24 -3.78 -14.18
C SER A 526 -0.15 -2.25 -14.33
N TYR A 527 0.64 -1.74 -15.29
CA TYR A 527 0.73 -0.29 -15.56
C TYR A 527 -0.62 0.26 -16.00
N TYR A 528 -1.32 -0.46 -16.89
CA TYR A 528 -2.66 -0.10 -17.33
C TYR A 528 -3.66 -0.18 -16.19
N LEU A 529 -3.68 -1.29 -15.45
CA LEU A 529 -4.66 -1.50 -14.38
C LEU A 529 -4.52 -0.46 -13.26
N LYS A 530 -3.30 -0.16 -12.81
CA LYS A 530 -3.03 0.85 -11.78
C LYS A 530 -3.40 2.26 -12.27
N THR A 531 -3.07 2.61 -13.51
CA THR A 531 -3.48 3.89 -14.11
C THR A 531 -5.00 3.99 -14.27
N MET A 532 -5.66 2.92 -14.72
CA MET A 532 -7.12 2.86 -14.86
C MET A 532 -7.83 3.06 -13.51
N LYS A 533 -7.36 2.40 -12.45
CA LYS A 533 -7.88 2.58 -11.09
C LYS A 533 -7.75 4.04 -10.64
N ASN A 534 -6.57 4.64 -10.80
CA ASN A 534 -6.34 6.04 -10.46
C ASN A 534 -7.29 7.00 -11.23
N LEU A 535 -7.41 6.81 -12.55
CA LEU A 535 -8.31 7.60 -13.39
C LEU A 535 -9.77 7.41 -13.01
N TYR A 536 -10.18 6.19 -12.65
CA TYR A 536 -11.52 5.87 -12.20
C TYR A 536 -11.85 6.58 -10.89
N ASP A 537 -10.96 6.55 -9.91
CA ASP A 537 -11.14 7.23 -8.62
C ASP A 537 -11.25 8.75 -8.81
N ASN A 538 -10.50 9.31 -9.76
CA ASN A 538 -10.55 10.72 -10.17
C ASN A 538 -11.69 11.06 -11.17
N ARG A 539 -12.65 10.15 -11.37
CA ARG A 539 -13.81 10.31 -12.28
C ARG A 539 -13.47 10.61 -13.74
N LYS A 540 -12.26 10.28 -14.21
CA LYS A 540 -11.84 10.40 -15.61
C LYS A 540 -12.25 9.17 -16.43
N ASN A 541 -13.54 8.84 -16.41
CA ASN A 541 -14.07 7.57 -16.96
C ASN A 541 -13.77 7.37 -18.46
N SER A 542 -13.76 8.43 -19.26
CA SER A 542 -13.44 8.33 -20.70
C SER A 542 -11.99 7.92 -20.96
N ALA A 543 -11.06 8.31 -20.09
CA ALA A 543 -9.66 7.88 -20.20
C ALA A 543 -9.50 6.40 -19.79
N VAL A 544 -10.24 5.95 -18.78
CA VAL A 544 -10.30 4.53 -18.38
C VAL A 544 -10.75 3.66 -19.56
N ILE A 545 -11.81 4.06 -20.26
CA ILE A 545 -12.33 3.31 -21.43
C ILE A 545 -11.26 3.20 -22.52
N LYS A 546 -10.58 4.30 -22.87
CA LYS A 546 -9.50 4.27 -23.89
C LYS A 546 -8.35 3.32 -23.52
N LEU A 547 -7.93 3.33 -22.25
CA LEU A 547 -6.87 2.44 -21.78
C LEU A 547 -7.32 0.98 -21.78
N ALA A 548 -8.54 0.71 -21.32
CA ALA A 548 -9.12 -0.64 -21.34
C ALA A 548 -9.21 -1.19 -22.76
N ASP A 549 -9.71 -0.38 -23.70
CA ASP A 549 -9.79 -0.74 -25.11
C ASP A 549 -8.40 -1.08 -25.65
N SER A 550 -7.38 -0.25 -25.36
CA SER A 550 -6.00 -0.51 -25.79
C SER A 550 -5.46 -1.86 -25.32
N ILE A 551 -5.59 -2.20 -24.02
CA ILE A 551 -4.99 -3.42 -23.47
C ILE A 551 -5.80 -4.69 -23.75
N LEU A 552 -7.13 -4.58 -23.90
CA LEU A 552 -7.99 -5.75 -24.14
C LEU A 552 -7.83 -6.35 -25.55
N HIS A 553 -7.14 -5.67 -26.48
CA HIS A 553 -6.71 -6.30 -27.75
C HIS A 553 -5.78 -7.51 -27.52
N SER A 554 -5.06 -7.52 -26.39
CA SER A 554 -4.15 -8.59 -26.00
C SER A 554 -4.76 -9.50 -24.93
N SER A 555 -6.09 -9.62 -24.84
CA SER A 555 -6.77 -10.32 -23.74
C SER A 555 -6.39 -11.79 -23.54
N ASP A 556 -5.93 -12.45 -24.59
CA ASP A 556 -5.63 -13.88 -24.60
C ASP A 556 -4.29 -14.21 -23.93
N VAL A 557 -3.41 -13.22 -23.83
CA VAL A 557 -2.08 -13.36 -23.20
C VAL A 557 -2.01 -12.80 -21.78
N LEU A 558 -3.11 -12.20 -21.31
CA LEU A 558 -3.24 -11.68 -19.95
C LEU A 558 -3.61 -12.78 -18.96
N ASP A 559 -3.11 -12.64 -17.74
CA ASP A 559 -3.67 -13.33 -16.58
C ASP A 559 -5.18 -13.06 -16.47
N SER A 560 -5.95 -14.10 -16.15
CA SER A 560 -7.42 -14.04 -16.11
C SER A 560 -7.94 -13.04 -15.08
N TYR A 561 -7.31 -12.96 -13.91
CA TYR A 561 -7.70 -12.04 -12.86
C TYR A 561 -7.43 -10.59 -13.28
N ILE A 562 -6.26 -10.28 -13.87
CA ILE A 562 -5.97 -8.92 -14.38
C ILE A 562 -6.95 -8.53 -15.49
N ARG A 563 -7.22 -9.45 -16.43
CA ARG A 563 -8.21 -9.23 -17.49
C ARG A 563 -9.59 -8.91 -16.91
N ASP A 564 -10.02 -9.65 -15.91
CA ASP A 564 -11.33 -9.46 -15.27
C ASP A 564 -11.40 -8.12 -14.51
N GLU A 565 -10.31 -7.72 -13.84
CA GLU A 565 -10.23 -6.41 -13.18
C GLU A 565 -10.23 -5.24 -14.19
N ILE A 566 -9.51 -5.36 -15.31
CA ILE A 566 -9.57 -4.37 -16.41
C ILE A 566 -11.00 -4.24 -16.93
N ARG A 567 -11.68 -5.37 -17.19
CA ARG A 567 -13.09 -5.38 -17.63
C ARG A 567 -14.01 -4.80 -16.57
N PHE A 568 -13.76 -5.05 -15.29
CA PHE A 568 -14.53 -4.48 -14.18
C PHE A 568 -14.46 -2.95 -14.16
N PHE A 569 -13.27 -2.37 -14.33
CA PHE A 569 -13.10 -0.92 -14.42
C PHE A 569 -13.69 -0.34 -15.70
N LEU A 570 -13.55 -1.01 -16.85
CA LEU A 570 -14.22 -0.64 -18.10
C LEU A 570 -15.75 -0.56 -17.90
N CYS A 571 -16.35 -1.63 -17.42
CA CYS A 571 -17.80 -1.71 -17.18
C CYS A 571 -18.27 -0.66 -16.16
N SER A 572 -17.50 -0.47 -15.09
CA SER A 572 -17.80 0.56 -14.09
C SER A 572 -17.76 1.98 -14.67
N SER A 573 -16.80 2.26 -15.55
CA SER A 573 -16.70 3.55 -16.26
C SER A 573 -17.83 3.75 -17.27
N LEU A 574 -18.17 2.72 -18.06
CA LEU A 574 -19.33 2.75 -18.97
C LEU A 574 -20.63 2.98 -18.20
N ALA A 575 -20.80 2.32 -17.06
CA ALA A 575 -21.97 2.52 -16.20
C ALA A 575 -22.08 3.95 -15.66
N ARG A 576 -20.98 4.57 -15.23
CA ARG A 576 -20.98 5.98 -14.81
C ARG A 576 -21.33 6.94 -15.96
N LEU A 577 -20.96 6.60 -17.19
CA LEU A 577 -21.30 7.36 -18.39
C LEU A 577 -22.69 7.01 -18.96
N LYS A 578 -23.36 5.99 -18.40
CA LYS A 578 -24.66 5.46 -18.87
C LYS A 578 -24.60 4.98 -20.32
N ASP A 579 -23.44 4.46 -20.72
CA ASP A 579 -23.21 3.93 -22.06
C ASP A 579 -23.85 2.55 -22.22
N GLU A 580 -24.57 2.33 -23.32
CA GLU A 580 -25.24 1.07 -23.64
C GLU A 580 -24.25 -0.07 -23.94
N ARG A 581 -23.03 0.25 -24.40
CA ARG A 581 -21.93 -0.72 -24.59
C ARG A 581 -21.65 -1.54 -23.33
N PHE A 582 -21.98 -1.00 -22.15
CA PHE A 582 -21.95 -1.74 -20.89
C PHE A 582 -22.60 -3.12 -20.98
N LYS A 583 -23.77 -3.22 -21.62
CA LYS A 583 -24.56 -4.46 -21.65
C LYS A 583 -23.87 -5.59 -22.40
N ASP A 584 -23.02 -5.24 -23.36
CA ASP A 584 -22.24 -6.20 -24.13
C ASP A 584 -20.96 -6.59 -23.38
N GLU A 585 -20.21 -5.61 -22.87
CA GLU A 585 -18.93 -5.85 -22.17
C GLU A 585 -19.08 -6.66 -20.88
N VAL A 586 -20.17 -6.43 -20.12
CA VAL A 586 -20.42 -7.10 -18.85
C VAL A 586 -20.69 -8.61 -19.01
N GLN A 587 -21.05 -9.08 -20.21
CA GLN A 587 -21.27 -10.51 -20.47
C GLN A 587 -19.99 -11.34 -20.31
N SER A 588 -18.82 -10.71 -20.44
CA SER A 588 -17.52 -11.36 -20.22
C SER A 588 -17.13 -11.48 -18.74
N ILE A 589 -17.97 -11.01 -17.82
CA ILE A 589 -17.74 -11.09 -16.37
C ILE A 589 -18.76 -12.06 -15.78
N SER A 590 -18.31 -12.97 -14.91
CA SER A 590 -19.14 -13.99 -14.27
C SER A 590 -19.31 -13.79 -12.75
N GLY A 591 -20.23 -14.55 -12.16
CA GLY A 591 -20.47 -14.59 -10.72
C GLY A 591 -20.95 -13.26 -10.12
N TYR A 592 -20.67 -13.06 -8.84
CA TYR A 592 -21.23 -11.93 -8.09
C TYR A 592 -20.79 -10.56 -8.64
N LYS A 593 -19.61 -10.47 -9.29
CA LYS A 593 -19.14 -9.23 -9.92
C LYS A 593 -20.04 -8.80 -11.08
N HIS A 594 -20.58 -9.75 -11.86
CA HIS A 594 -21.55 -9.47 -12.92
C HIS A 594 -22.82 -8.82 -12.38
N ASN A 595 -23.40 -9.43 -11.33
CA ASN A 595 -24.59 -8.90 -10.67
C ASN A 595 -24.32 -7.53 -10.04
N PHE A 596 -23.15 -7.34 -9.42
CA PHE A 596 -22.75 -6.05 -8.86
C PHE A 596 -22.69 -4.95 -9.93
N LEU A 597 -22.05 -5.22 -11.06
CA LEU A 597 -21.93 -4.26 -12.17
C LEU A 597 -23.28 -3.89 -12.76
N PHE A 598 -24.18 -4.86 -12.96
CA PHE A 598 -25.55 -4.58 -13.38
C PHE A 598 -26.32 -3.74 -12.35
N GLY A 599 -26.21 -4.08 -11.07
CA GLY A 599 -26.80 -3.29 -10.00
C GLY A 599 -26.29 -1.84 -10.01
N PHE A 600 -24.98 -1.67 -10.19
CA PHE A 600 -24.36 -0.37 -10.31
C PHE A 600 -24.83 0.40 -11.55
N TYR A 601 -24.91 -0.24 -12.73
CA TYR A 601 -25.43 0.35 -13.96
C TYR A 601 -26.89 0.81 -13.80
N TYR A 602 -27.77 -0.06 -13.30
CA TYR A 602 -29.17 0.28 -13.05
C TYR A 602 -29.33 1.45 -12.09
N ARG A 603 -28.47 1.54 -11.06
CA ARG A 603 -28.43 2.70 -10.16
C ARG A 603 -28.09 3.98 -10.93
N GLN A 604 -27.11 3.97 -11.83
CA GLN A 604 -26.70 5.17 -12.59
C GLN A 604 -27.79 5.64 -13.56
N ILE A 605 -28.58 4.73 -14.13
CA ILE A 605 -29.71 5.08 -15.02
C ILE A 605 -31.04 5.29 -14.28
N GLY A 606 -31.04 5.24 -12.93
CA GLY A 606 -32.22 5.53 -12.10
C GLY A 606 -33.25 4.41 -12.02
N ARG A 607 -32.88 3.17 -12.31
CA ARG A 607 -33.73 1.97 -12.14
C ARG A 607 -33.43 1.30 -10.80
N PHE A 608 -33.87 1.92 -9.70
CA PHE A 608 -33.48 1.50 -8.34
C PHE A 608 -33.99 0.11 -7.96
N ASP A 609 -35.18 -0.29 -8.39
CA ASP A 609 -35.73 -1.62 -8.07
C ASP A 609 -34.87 -2.75 -8.65
N LEU A 610 -34.50 -2.63 -9.93
CA LEU A 610 -33.59 -3.57 -10.59
C LEU A 610 -32.19 -3.54 -9.96
N ALA A 611 -31.72 -2.36 -9.52
CA ALA A 611 -30.44 -2.25 -8.84
C ALA A 611 -30.45 -3.01 -7.50
N ILE A 612 -31.51 -2.86 -6.70
CA ILE A 612 -31.69 -3.56 -5.43
C ILE A 612 -31.76 -5.07 -5.66
N GLU A 613 -32.54 -5.53 -6.63
CA GLU A 613 -32.63 -6.96 -6.99
C GLU A 613 -31.24 -7.53 -7.29
N ARG A 614 -30.46 -6.85 -8.13
CA ARG A 614 -29.12 -7.27 -8.50
C ARG A 614 -28.14 -7.28 -7.33
N PHE A 615 -28.16 -6.26 -6.46
CA PHE A 615 -27.29 -6.25 -5.28
C PHE A 615 -27.69 -7.31 -4.23
N ASN A 616 -28.97 -7.65 -4.11
CA ASN A 616 -29.37 -8.78 -3.26
C ASN A 616 -28.83 -10.11 -3.79
N LYS A 617 -28.89 -10.35 -5.10
CA LYS A 617 -28.24 -11.51 -5.74
C LYS A 617 -26.73 -11.58 -5.45
N VAL A 618 -26.04 -10.43 -5.41
CA VAL A 618 -24.63 -10.38 -5.00
C VAL A 618 -24.44 -10.91 -3.57
N LEU A 619 -25.33 -10.57 -2.64
CA LEU A 619 -25.25 -11.02 -1.24
C LEU A 619 -25.73 -12.46 -1.04
N GLU A 620 -26.57 -12.98 -1.94
CA GLU A 620 -26.91 -14.41 -1.98
C GLU A 620 -25.68 -15.26 -2.35
N GLU A 621 -24.91 -14.82 -3.34
CA GLU A 621 -23.67 -15.46 -3.79
C GLU A 621 -22.48 -15.21 -2.83
N ASN A 622 -22.34 -13.97 -2.34
CA ASN A 622 -21.26 -13.53 -1.47
C ASN A 622 -21.78 -12.61 -0.35
N ARG A 623 -22.19 -13.23 0.76
CA ARG A 623 -22.80 -12.55 1.92
C ARG A 623 -21.91 -11.49 2.57
N THR A 624 -20.59 -11.60 2.41
CA THR A 624 -19.62 -10.68 3.02
C THR A 624 -19.18 -9.55 2.08
N TYR A 625 -19.75 -9.47 0.86
CA TYR A 625 -19.38 -8.44 -0.11
C TYR A 625 -19.82 -7.03 0.31
N SER A 626 -18.91 -6.32 0.98
CA SER A 626 -19.16 -5.03 1.63
C SER A 626 -19.62 -3.93 0.67
N GLN A 627 -19.15 -3.94 -0.58
CA GLN A 627 -19.53 -2.93 -1.57
C GLN A 627 -21.02 -3.02 -1.92
N ALA A 628 -21.57 -4.24 -2.10
CA ALA A 628 -23.00 -4.40 -2.37
C ALA A 628 -23.86 -4.00 -1.16
N LYS A 629 -23.44 -4.37 0.07
CA LYS A 629 -24.12 -3.91 1.29
C LYS A 629 -24.16 -2.38 1.36
N ARG A 630 -23.04 -1.71 1.10
CA ARG A 630 -22.95 -0.24 1.06
C ARG A 630 -23.90 0.35 0.02
N GLU A 631 -23.92 -0.21 -1.17
CA GLU A 631 -24.80 0.24 -2.26
C GLU A 631 -26.29 0.06 -1.94
N LEU A 632 -26.66 -1.06 -1.32
CA LEU A 632 -28.02 -1.31 -0.83
C LEU A 632 -28.45 -0.30 0.24
N VAL A 633 -27.60 -0.03 1.23
CA VAL A 633 -27.91 0.98 2.26
C VAL A 633 -28.17 2.35 1.64
N LEU A 634 -27.34 2.76 0.69
CA LEU A 634 -27.52 4.03 -0.02
C LEU A 634 -28.82 4.05 -0.83
N LEU A 635 -29.16 2.95 -1.50
CA LEU A 635 -30.39 2.84 -2.27
C LEU A 635 -31.63 2.83 -1.37
N TYR A 636 -31.65 2.02 -0.32
CA TYR A 636 -32.77 1.97 0.64
C TYR A 636 -33.01 3.33 1.30
N ASN A 637 -31.95 4.02 1.73
CA ASN A 637 -32.07 5.39 2.24
C ASN A 637 -32.61 6.36 1.17
N LYS A 638 -32.23 6.19 -0.11
CA LYS A 638 -32.69 7.04 -1.22
C LYS A 638 -34.17 6.82 -1.58
N ILE A 639 -34.68 5.59 -1.47
CA ILE A 639 -36.08 5.26 -1.76
C ILE A 639 -37.00 5.33 -0.53
N GLY A 640 -36.47 5.73 0.63
CA GLY A 640 -37.23 5.90 1.88
C GLY A 640 -37.47 4.62 2.68
N GLU A 641 -36.82 3.52 2.33
CA GLU A 641 -36.94 2.20 2.98
C GLU A 641 -35.98 2.08 4.17
N TYR A 642 -36.10 2.98 5.14
CA TYR A 642 -35.15 3.10 6.27
C TYR A 642 -35.11 1.87 7.16
N ASP A 643 -36.23 1.14 7.27
CA ASP A 643 -36.32 -0.12 8.04
C ASP A 643 -35.34 -1.18 7.50
N LYS A 644 -35.23 -1.30 6.17
CA LYS A 644 -34.30 -2.21 5.51
C LYS A 644 -32.85 -1.73 5.59
N ALA A 645 -32.63 -0.41 5.58
CA ALA A 645 -31.30 0.18 5.66
C ALA A 645 -30.67 0.05 7.06
N TYR A 646 -31.47 0.17 8.12
CA TYR A 646 -31.00 0.39 9.50
C TYR A 646 -29.94 -0.62 9.97
N LEU A 647 -30.24 -1.93 9.92
CA LEU A 647 -29.33 -2.96 10.43
C LEU A 647 -28.03 -3.02 9.62
N MET A 648 -28.13 -2.92 8.30
CA MET A 648 -26.94 -2.91 7.42
C MET A 648 -26.11 -1.65 7.60
N ALA A 649 -26.74 -0.50 7.83
CA ALA A 649 -26.05 0.75 8.09
C ALA A 649 -25.33 0.74 9.44
N LYS A 650 -25.97 0.17 10.47
CA LYS A 650 -25.36 -0.06 11.79
C LYS A 650 -24.14 -0.97 11.69
N ASP A 651 -24.27 -2.13 11.03
CA ASP A 651 -23.16 -3.08 10.79
C ASP A 651 -21.99 -2.38 10.07
N ASN A 652 -22.27 -1.60 9.03
CA ASN A 652 -21.23 -0.85 8.31
C ASN A 652 -20.51 0.20 9.19
N TYR A 653 -21.24 0.91 10.05
CA TYR A 653 -20.66 1.89 10.98
C TYR A 653 -19.84 1.20 12.09
N GLU A 654 -20.36 0.14 12.71
CA GLU A 654 -19.68 -0.57 13.79
C GLU A 654 -18.36 -1.20 13.33
N ASN A 655 -18.31 -1.70 12.08
CA ASN A 655 -17.10 -2.24 11.48
C ASN A 655 -16.08 -1.16 11.05
N ASN A 656 -16.50 0.10 10.84
CA ASN A 656 -15.61 1.18 10.42
C ASN A 656 -16.18 2.56 10.82
N ARG A 657 -15.99 2.91 12.10
CA ARG A 657 -16.54 4.13 12.70
C ARG A 657 -15.96 5.43 12.15
N ASN A 658 -14.79 5.37 11.52
CA ASN A 658 -14.08 6.55 10.99
C ASN A 658 -14.44 6.85 9.52
N ASN A 659 -15.39 6.13 8.94
CA ASN A 659 -15.83 6.37 7.57
C ASN A 659 -17.02 7.34 7.53
N PRO A 660 -16.85 8.57 7.00
CA PRO A 660 -17.91 9.59 7.01
C PRO A 660 -19.17 9.15 6.25
N TYR A 661 -19.02 8.30 5.22
CA TYR A 661 -20.17 7.78 4.46
C TYR A 661 -20.97 6.74 5.25
N HIS A 662 -20.32 5.94 6.09
CA HIS A 662 -21.03 4.98 6.96
C HIS A 662 -21.75 5.70 8.10
N ILE A 663 -21.10 6.70 8.71
CA ILE A 663 -21.74 7.56 9.71
C ILE A 663 -22.96 8.26 9.09
N GLN A 664 -22.81 8.93 7.95
CA GLN A 664 -23.91 9.64 7.29
C GLN A 664 -25.08 8.71 6.94
N ALA A 665 -24.78 7.53 6.38
CA ALA A 665 -25.81 6.56 5.99
C ALA A 665 -26.56 6.03 7.22
N TYR A 666 -25.86 5.69 8.29
CA TYR A 666 -26.48 5.23 9.54
C TYR A 666 -27.25 6.34 10.24
N PHE A 667 -26.71 7.56 10.27
CA PHE A 667 -27.39 8.75 10.78
C PHE A 667 -28.74 8.94 10.07
N GLN A 668 -28.77 8.86 8.73
CA GLN A 668 -30.00 8.98 7.95
C GLN A 668 -31.00 7.87 8.27
N SER A 669 -30.56 6.62 8.38
CA SER A 669 -31.44 5.49 8.71
C SER A 669 -32.02 5.59 10.13
N VAL A 670 -31.26 6.10 11.10
CA VAL A 670 -31.73 6.32 12.49
C VAL A 670 -32.71 7.49 12.57
N LEU A 671 -32.41 8.59 11.87
CA LEU A 671 -33.22 9.81 11.93
C LEU A 671 -34.67 9.54 11.51
N TYR A 672 -34.85 8.84 10.39
CA TYR A 672 -36.14 8.58 9.78
C TYR A 672 -36.77 7.23 10.15
N GLN A 673 -36.20 6.50 11.10
CA GLN A 673 -36.83 5.31 11.69
C GLN A 673 -38.19 5.67 12.33
N ARG A 674 -39.15 4.75 12.40
CA ARG A 674 -40.44 5.00 13.06
C ARG A 674 -40.26 5.07 14.57
N GLU A 675 -41.01 5.93 15.26
CA GLU A 675 -40.89 6.08 16.72
C GLU A 675 -41.19 4.79 17.47
N ASP A 676 -42.12 3.97 16.97
CA ASP A 676 -42.46 2.66 17.54
C ASP A 676 -41.27 1.68 17.53
N SER A 677 -40.39 1.82 16.55
CA SER A 677 -39.23 0.95 16.35
C SER A 677 -37.96 1.50 17.01
N GLN A 678 -37.85 2.83 17.13
CA GLN A 678 -36.75 3.51 17.80
C GLN A 678 -37.27 4.73 18.59
N PRO A 679 -37.43 4.60 19.92
CA PRO A 679 -37.89 5.69 20.77
C PRO A 679 -37.00 6.94 20.67
N LEU A 680 -37.59 8.12 20.84
CA LEU A 680 -36.90 9.41 20.69
C LEU A 680 -35.63 9.54 21.56
N LEU A 681 -35.66 9.02 22.79
CA LEU A 681 -34.52 9.05 23.71
C LEU A 681 -33.33 8.24 23.18
N GLU A 682 -33.61 7.08 22.59
CA GLU A 682 -32.58 6.22 22.00
C GLU A 682 -32.05 6.81 20.68
N LYS A 683 -32.93 7.42 19.86
CA LYS A 683 -32.50 8.19 18.68
C LYS A 683 -31.54 9.32 19.07
N LYS A 684 -31.88 10.13 20.08
CA LYS A 684 -31.01 11.22 20.56
C LYS A 684 -29.64 10.68 20.98
N ARG A 685 -29.62 9.56 21.71
CA ARG A 685 -28.39 8.89 22.14
C ARG A 685 -27.52 8.48 20.95
N ILE A 686 -28.09 7.73 19.99
CA ILE A 686 -27.36 7.22 18.83
C ILE A 686 -26.88 8.38 17.94
N LEU A 687 -27.76 9.31 17.58
CA LEU A 687 -27.41 10.45 16.72
C LEU A 687 -26.35 11.36 17.36
N GLY A 688 -26.39 11.55 18.69
CA GLY A 688 -25.37 12.27 19.43
C GLY A 688 -23.99 11.61 19.35
N THR A 689 -23.92 10.28 19.52
CA THR A 689 -22.67 9.52 19.31
C THR A 689 -22.16 9.67 17.89
N LEU A 690 -23.04 9.50 16.89
CA LEU A 690 -22.66 9.62 15.47
C LEU A 690 -22.13 11.02 15.14
N LEU A 691 -22.75 12.09 15.64
CA LEU A 691 -22.26 13.46 15.43
C LEU A 691 -20.89 13.68 16.08
N SER A 692 -20.68 13.17 17.30
CA SER A 692 -19.38 13.27 17.97
C SER A 692 -18.27 12.55 17.20
N ASP A 693 -18.55 11.35 16.67
CA ASP A 693 -17.59 10.61 15.86
C ASP A 693 -17.34 11.30 14.50
N PHE A 694 -18.39 11.86 13.89
CA PHE A 694 -18.26 12.58 12.62
C PHE A 694 -17.40 13.84 12.78
N GLU A 695 -17.53 14.57 13.89
CA GLU A 695 -16.79 15.80 14.17
C GLU A 695 -15.28 15.58 14.30
N LYS A 696 -14.86 14.39 14.75
CA LYS A 696 -13.44 14.03 14.89
C LYS A 696 -12.74 13.77 13.54
N ILE A 697 -13.49 13.62 12.45
CA ILE A 697 -12.92 13.28 11.14
C ILE A 697 -12.42 14.55 10.44
N ASP A 698 -11.09 14.66 10.32
CA ASP A 698 -10.44 15.79 9.67
C ASP A 698 -10.41 15.64 8.14
N SER A 699 -11.50 16.03 7.48
CA SER A 699 -11.60 16.10 6.02
C SER A 699 -12.62 17.17 5.61
N PRO A 700 -12.35 17.98 4.57
CA PRO A 700 -13.31 18.97 4.06
C PRO A 700 -14.67 18.34 3.69
N SER A 701 -14.67 17.16 3.06
CA SER A 701 -15.90 16.46 2.70
C SER A 701 -16.64 15.94 3.94
N ALA A 702 -15.92 15.43 4.95
CA ALA A 702 -16.52 14.96 6.20
C ALA A 702 -17.12 16.15 6.97
N ARG A 703 -16.41 17.29 7.00
CA ARG A 703 -16.86 18.51 7.64
C ARG A 703 -18.15 19.06 7.00
N ASN A 704 -18.24 19.08 5.67
CA ASN A 704 -19.47 19.46 4.97
C ASN A 704 -20.62 18.51 5.36
N MET A 705 -20.41 17.20 5.28
CA MET A 705 -21.44 16.20 5.66
C MET A 705 -21.86 16.30 7.14
N PHE A 706 -20.92 16.56 8.05
CA PHE A 706 -21.19 16.76 9.47
C PHE A 706 -22.10 17.96 9.70
N LEU A 707 -21.80 19.13 9.11
CA LEU A 707 -22.64 20.32 9.25
C LEU A 707 -24.07 20.07 8.77
N ILE A 708 -24.23 19.34 7.65
CA ILE A 708 -25.55 18.97 7.15
C ILE A 708 -26.26 17.98 8.08
N CYS A 709 -25.57 17.00 8.65
CA CYS A 709 -26.15 16.09 9.64
C CYS A 709 -26.54 16.83 10.93
N LYS A 710 -25.71 17.78 11.39
CA LYS A 710 -26.01 18.64 12.54
C LYS A 710 -27.24 19.52 12.29
N ALA A 711 -27.36 20.09 11.09
CA ALA A 711 -28.55 20.84 10.69
C ALA A 711 -29.80 19.95 10.66
N LYS A 712 -29.71 18.73 10.13
CA LYS A 712 -30.80 17.75 10.15
C LYS A 712 -31.21 17.36 11.58
N TYR A 713 -30.25 17.15 12.47
CA TYR A 713 -30.51 16.87 13.88
C TYR A 713 -31.30 18.00 14.53
N ASN A 714 -30.85 19.25 14.38
CA ASN A 714 -31.55 20.40 14.95
C ASN A 714 -32.94 20.61 14.35
N MET A 715 -33.12 20.32 13.05
CA MET A 715 -34.41 20.47 12.38
C MET A 715 -35.44 19.41 12.77
N GLU A 716 -35.03 18.14 12.88
CA GLU A 716 -35.95 17.01 13.09
C GLU A 716 -36.11 16.62 14.56
N ILE A 717 -35.06 16.81 15.38
CA ILE A 717 -35.01 16.33 16.76
C ILE A 717 -35.22 17.47 17.75
N GLU A 718 -34.39 18.52 17.69
CA GLU A 718 -34.49 19.65 18.63
C GLU A 718 -35.53 20.69 18.21
N LYS A 719 -35.92 20.69 16.93
CA LYS A 719 -36.84 21.67 16.31
C LYS A 719 -36.36 23.12 16.48
N ASP A 720 -35.06 23.34 16.54
CA ASP A 720 -34.43 24.66 16.66
C ASP A 720 -34.01 25.20 15.29
N TYR A 721 -34.92 25.92 14.63
CA TYR A 721 -34.68 26.50 13.31
C TYR A 721 -33.63 27.62 13.31
N SER A 722 -33.40 28.28 14.44
CA SER A 722 -32.37 29.32 14.56
C SER A 722 -30.98 28.71 14.45
N GLN A 723 -30.78 27.58 15.13
CA GLN A 723 -29.54 26.82 15.07
C GLN A 723 -29.32 26.16 13.70
N VAL A 724 -30.40 25.75 13.01
CA VAL A 724 -30.34 25.27 11.63
C VAL A 724 -29.80 26.35 10.71
N GLN A 725 -30.35 27.57 10.77
CA GLN A 725 -29.89 28.69 9.95
C GLN A 725 -28.42 29.03 10.23
N SER A 726 -28.03 29.14 11.51
CA SER A 726 -26.64 29.37 11.92
C SER A 726 -25.67 28.31 11.35
N THR A 727 -26.08 27.04 11.37
CA THR A 727 -25.29 25.93 10.82
C THR A 727 -25.18 26.02 9.28
N LEU A 728 -26.24 26.45 8.58
CA LEU A 728 -26.22 26.64 7.13
C LEU A 728 -25.37 27.85 6.71
N ASP A 729 -25.40 28.94 7.47
CA ASP A 729 -24.56 30.11 7.23
C ASP A 729 -23.08 29.75 7.43
N GLN A 730 -22.78 28.97 8.47
CA GLN A 730 -21.47 28.39 8.69
C GLN A 730 -21.03 27.50 7.51
N ALA A 731 -21.87 26.56 7.08
CA ALA A 731 -21.55 25.66 5.96
C ALA A 731 -21.33 26.44 4.65
N SER A 732 -22.13 27.46 4.38
CA SER A 732 -22.00 28.30 3.19
C SER A 732 -20.72 29.14 3.19
N LYS A 733 -20.23 29.53 4.38
CA LYS A 733 -18.96 30.25 4.55
C LYS A 733 -17.75 29.31 4.43
N GLU A 734 -17.84 28.10 5.00
CA GLU A 734 -16.76 27.09 4.95
C GLU A 734 -16.64 26.44 3.55
N PHE A 735 -17.75 26.28 2.81
CA PHE A 735 -17.80 25.57 1.52
C PHE A 735 -18.48 26.39 0.40
N PRO A 736 -17.93 27.54 0.00
CA PRO A 736 -18.54 28.41 -0.99
C PRO A 736 -18.65 27.76 -2.38
N GLU A 737 -17.71 26.86 -2.73
CA GLU A 737 -17.66 26.20 -4.04
C GLU A 737 -18.38 24.83 -4.08
N ASP A 738 -18.55 24.15 -2.94
CA ASP A 738 -19.23 22.85 -2.83
C ASP A 738 -20.56 22.97 -2.08
N ASN A 739 -21.56 23.49 -2.78
CA ASN A 739 -22.89 23.73 -2.23
C ASN A 739 -23.88 22.57 -2.44
N THR A 740 -23.45 21.42 -2.96
CA THR A 740 -24.38 20.35 -3.37
C THR A 740 -25.25 19.87 -2.21
N TYR A 741 -24.63 19.43 -1.10
CA TYR A 741 -25.38 18.93 0.06
C TYR A 741 -26.18 20.04 0.78
N ILE A 742 -25.68 21.27 0.72
CA ILE A 742 -26.34 22.46 1.26
C ILE A 742 -27.65 22.71 0.50
N LEU A 743 -27.59 22.78 -0.83
CA LEU A 743 -28.76 23.00 -1.69
C LEU A 743 -29.81 21.92 -1.48
N LEU A 744 -29.39 20.65 -1.43
CA LEU A 744 -30.31 19.52 -1.19
C LEU A 744 -31.06 19.66 0.15
N PHE A 745 -30.36 20.05 1.22
CA PHE A 745 -30.99 20.25 2.53
C PHE A 745 -31.85 21.52 2.59
N GLN A 746 -31.42 22.61 1.95
CA GLN A 746 -32.17 23.86 1.91
C GLN A 746 -33.56 23.71 1.29
N VAL A 747 -33.74 22.80 0.31
CA VAL A 747 -35.07 22.48 -0.23
C VAL A 747 -36.01 22.00 0.87
N ASP A 748 -35.57 21.09 1.74
CA ASP A 748 -36.40 20.58 2.84
C ASP A 748 -36.58 21.61 3.96
N PHE A 749 -35.55 22.39 4.28
CA PHE A 749 -35.62 23.41 5.32
C PHE A 749 -36.58 24.55 4.98
N PHE A 750 -36.45 25.14 3.79
CA PHE A 750 -37.29 26.26 3.37
C PHE A 750 -38.72 25.84 3.00
N GLU A 751 -38.93 24.57 2.64
CA GLU A 751 -40.27 24.00 2.59
C GLU A 751 -40.91 23.99 3.98
N ARG A 752 -40.19 23.51 4.99
CA ARG A 752 -40.72 23.40 6.37
C ARG A 752 -40.96 24.75 7.01
N THR A 753 -40.12 25.76 6.73
CA THR A 753 -40.32 27.14 7.21
C THR A 753 -41.27 27.96 6.33
N LYS A 754 -41.78 27.38 5.24
CA LYS A 754 -42.65 28.04 4.26
C LYS A 754 -42.03 29.33 3.68
N ASP A 755 -40.72 29.36 3.45
CA ASP A 755 -40.02 30.49 2.83
C ASP A 755 -39.91 30.33 1.31
N LEU A 756 -40.92 30.83 0.59
CA LEU A 756 -41.00 30.74 -0.87
C LEU A 756 -39.82 31.46 -1.56
N ARG A 757 -39.40 32.62 -1.04
CA ARG A 757 -38.36 33.45 -1.67
C ARG A 757 -37.02 32.74 -1.63
N GLN A 758 -36.69 32.10 -0.51
CA GLN A 758 -35.46 31.33 -0.41
C GLN A 758 -35.52 30.04 -1.23
N LEU A 759 -36.67 29.34 -1.30
CA LEU A 759 -36.83 28.19 -2.19
C LEU A 759 -36.58 28.54 -3.67
N GLU A 760 -37.11 29.68 -4.14
CA GLU A 760 -36.87 30.15 -5.51
C GLU A 760 -35.38 30.42 -5.77
N LYS A 761 -34.68 31.02 -4.80
CA LYS A 761 -33.23 31.24 -4.86
C LYS A 761 -32.46 29.91 -4.91
N VAL A 762 -32.86 28.91 -4.12
CA VAL A 762 -32.26 27.56 -4.16
C VAL A 762 -32.48 26.93 -5.53
N LEU A 763 -33.66 27.05 -6.12
CA LEU A 763 -33.95 26.52 -7.46
C LEU A 763 -33.05 27.14 -8.53
N GLU A 764 -32.79 28.45 -8.47
CA GLU A 764 -31.85 29.12 -9.39
C GLU A 764 -30.42 28.59 -9.23
N LEU A 765 -29.95 28.43 -7.99
CA LEU A 765 -28.63 27.86 -7.71
C LEU A 765 -28.53 26.40 -8.21
N MET A 766 -29.57 25.59 -8.03
CA MET A 766 -29.62 24.22 -8.57
C MET A 766 -29.56 24.19 -10.10
N LYS A 767 -30.17 25.17 -10.80
CA LYS A 767 -30.03 25.33 -12.27
C LYS A 767 -28.60 25.67 -12.66
N ASN A 768 -27.96 26.61 -11.95
CA ASN A 768 -26.56 26.99 -12.21
C ASN A 768 -25.62 25.80 -12.00
N SER A 769 -25.92 24.92 -11.04
CA SER A 769 -25.20 23.67 -10.79
C SER A 769 -25.62 22.50 -11.71
N ASN A 770 -26.43 22.75 -12.75
CA ASN A 770 -26.89 21.78 -13.75
C ASN A 770 -27.77 20.62 -13.22
N PHE A 771 -28.50 20.80 -12.11
CA PHE A 771 -29.36 19.75 -11.56
C PHE A 771 -30.60 19.49 -12.42
N ASN A 772 -30.99 20.47 -13.25
CA ASN A 772 -32.14 20.42 -14.15
C ASN A 772 -31.98 19.47 -15.36
N ARG A 773 -30.77 18.94 -15.61
CA ARG A 773 -30.55 17.99 -16.70
C ARG A 773 -31.13 16.62 -16.33
N LYS A 774 -31.90 15.99 -17.24
CA LYS A 774 -32.49 14.65 -17.00
C LYS A 774 -31.47 13.57 -16.66
N ASN A 775 -30.22 13.70 -17.12
CA ASN A 775 -29.14 12.77 -16.82
C ASN A 775 -28.42 13.06 -15.48
N SER A 776 -28.74 14.17 -14.81
CA SER A 776 -28.18 14.51 -13.50
C SER A 776 -28.66 13.53 -12.43
N ASN A 777 -27.76 13.18 -11.51
CA ASN A 777 -28.09 12.34 -10.36
C ASN A 777 -29.01 13.03 -9.35
N TYR A 778 -29.16 14.36 -9.45
CA TYR A 778 -29.95 15.23 -8.59
C TYR A 778 -31.22 15.74 -9.28
N TYR A 779 -31.60 15.17 -10.43
CA TYR A 779 -32.77 15.62 -11.19
C TYR A 779 -34.08 15.46 -10.39
N ASN A 780 -34.23 14.36 -9.63
CA ASN A 780 -35.38 14.17 -8.75
C ASN A 780 -35.44 15.24 -7.64
N ASP A 781 -34.29 15.65 -7.09
CA ASP A 781 -34.23 16.70 -6.08
C ASP A 781 -34.59 18.07 -6.66
N PHE A 782 -34.18 18.34 -7.90
CA PHE A 782 -34.60 19.52 -8.66
C PHE A 782 -36.11 19.54 -8.88
N LEU A 783 -36.70 18.42 -9.32
CA LEU A 783 -38.15 18.29 -9.45
C LEU A 783 -38.87 18.47 -8.10
N LYS A 784 -38.33 17.91 -7.01
CA LYS A 784 -38.86 18.09 -5.64
C LYS A 784 -38.95 19.58 -5.26
N CYS A 785 -37.90 20.35 -5.55
CA CYS A 785 -37.90 21.80 -5.32
C CYS A 785 -38.98 22.51 -6.15
N GLN A 786 -39.14 22.16 -7.44
CA GLN A 786 -40.21 22.72 -8.27
C GLN A 786 -41.60 22.37 -7.77
N ILE A 787 -41.80 21.14 -7.28
CA ILE A 787 -43.07 20.69 -6.70
C ILE A 787 -43.44 21.57 -5.51
N TYR A 788 -42.53 21.78 -4.56
CA TYR A 788 -42.81 22.59 -3.37
C TYR A 788 -43.06 24.08 -3.70
N ILE A 789 -42.28 24.67 -4.62
CA ILE A 789 -42.50 26.04 -5.08
C ILE A 789 -43.89 26.19 -5.72
N ASN A 790 -44.27 25.27 -6.61
CA ASN A 790 -45.56 25.32 -7.29
C ASN A 790 -46.72 25.05 -6.32
N ALA A 791 -46.56 24.16 -5.35
CA ALA A 791 -47.54 23.93 -4.30
C ALA A 791 -47.77 25.20 -3.46
N MET A 792 -46.70 25.89 -3.04
CA MET A 792 -46.81 27.15 -2.29
C MET A 792 -47.42 28.31 -3.11
N LYS A 793 -47.32 28.24 -4.45
CA LYS A 793 -47.98 29.16 -5.38
C LYS A 793 -49.41 28.76 -5.75
N ASN A 794 -49.93 27.65 -5.22
CA ASN A 794 -51.21 27.03 -5.59
C ASN A 794 -51.32 26.64 -7.08
N ASN A 795 -50.21 26.32 -7.74
CA ASN A 795 -50.17 25.85 -9.12
C ASN A 795 -50.33 24.32 -9.18
N GLU A 796 -51.56 23.83 -8.95
CA GLU A 796 -51.83 22.41 -8.76
C GLU A 796 -51.42 21.52 -9.95
N ILE A 797 -51.73 21.98 -11.16
CA ILE A 797 -51.42 21.26 -12.40
C ILE A 797 -49.91 21.04 -12.54
N GLU A 798 -49.13 22.11 -12.32
CA GLU A 798 -47.68 22.12 -12.53
C GLU A 798 -46.94 21.22 -11.53
N TRP A 799 -47.36 21.21 -10.25
CA TRP A 799 -46.69 20.37 -9.27
C TRP A 799 -47.06 18.89 -9.42
N LYS A 800 -48.31 18.55 -9.76
CA LYS A 800 -48.71 17.17 -10.07
C LYS A 800 -48.01 16.63 -11.34
N GLU A 801 -47.84 17.46 -12.36
CA GLU A 801 -47.07 17.08 -13.54
C GLU A 801 -45.61 16.75 -13.18
N ASN A 802 -44.96 17.59 -12.35
CA ASN A 802 -43.60 17.33 -11.90
C ASN A 802 -43.48 16.10 -10.98
N LEU A 803 -44.51 15.82 -10.15
CA LEU A 803 -44.59 14.60 -9.34
C LEU A 803 -44.59 13.35 -10.23
N SER A 804 -45.32 13.36 -11.35
CA SER A 804 -45.37 12.23 -12.29
C SER A 804 -44.03 11.91 -12.95
N LYS A 805 -43.15 12.91 -13.07
CA LYS A 805 -41.79 12.77 -13.65
C LYS A 805 -40.78 12.16 -12.67
N LEU A 806 -41.10 12.06 -11.37
CA LEU A 806 -40.20 11.50 -10.37
C LEU A 806 -39.97 10.00 -10.61
N THR A 807 -38.71 9.58 -10.46
CA THR A 807 -38.28 8.17 -10.55
C THR A 807 -38.03 7.57 -9.16
N LEU A 808 -38.94 7.86 -8.21
CA LEU A 808 -38.90 7.36 -6.83
C LEU A 808 -39.95 6.27 -6.58
N SER A 809 -39.84 5.56 -5.46
CA SER A 809 -40.85 4.59 -5.00
C SER A 809 -42.21 5.24 -4.79
N ASP A 810 -43.29 4.46 -4.87
CA ASP A 810 -44.65 4.97 -4.66
C ASP A 810 -44.82 5.54 -3.24
N SER A 811 -44.19 4.93 -2.24
CA SER A 811 -44.14 5.47 -0.87
C SER A 811 -43.50 6.86 -0.83
N ALA A 812 -42.33 7.03 -1.47
CA ALA A 812 -41.63 8.32 -1.46
C ALA A 812 -42.38 9.39 -2.25
N LYS A 813 -43.01 9.02 -3.37
CA LYS A 813 -43.92 9.90 -4.13
C LYS A 813 -45.12 10.32 -3.29
N SER A 814 -45.73 9.38 -2.56
CA SER A 814 -46.84 9.67 -1.64
C SER A 814 -46.43 10.68 -0.57
N THR A 815 -45.25 10.51 0.04
CA THR A 815 -44.75 11.47 1.04
C THR A 815 -44.54 12.87 0.47
N ILE A 816 -44.00 12.99 -0.75
CA ILE A 816 -43.83 14.29 -1.42
C ILE A 816 -45.20 14.89 -1.77
N ASN A 817 -46.15 14.06 -2.22
CA ASN A 817 -47.52 14.47 -2.51
C ASN A 817 -48.21 15.04 -1.26
N GLU A 818 -48.18 14.32 -0.14
CA GLU A 818 -48.77 14.76 1.13
C GLU A 818 -48.15 16.07 1.64
N ARG A 819 -46.83 16.25 1.48
CA ARG A 819 -46.14 17.49 1.84
C ARG A 819 -46.58 18.64 0.94
N ALA A 820 -46.64 18.42 -0.37
CA ALA A 820 -47.12 19.42 -1.34
C ALA A 820 -48.57 19.85 -1.04
N GLU A 821 -49.47 18.90 -0.76
CA GLU A 821 -50.86 19.19 -0.36
C GLU A 821 -50.94 20.03 0.92
N LYS A 822 -50.10 19.72 1.92
CA LYS A 822 -50.02 20.50 3.17
C LYS A 822 -49.53 21.94 2.96
N LEU A 823 -48.75 22.21 1.92
CA LEU A 823 -48.29 23.57 1.60
C LEU A 823 -49.38 24.45 0.98
N MET A 824 -50.36 23.83 0.31
CA MET A 824 -51.51 24.53 -0.27
C MET A 824 -52.55 24.93 0.80
N ASN A 825 -52.66 24.13 1.86
CA ASN A 825 -53.54 24.41 3.00
C ASN A 825 -52.89 25.49 3.89
N LYS A 826 -53.42 26.73 3.79
CA LYS A 826 -52.94 27.89 4.57
C LYS A 826 -53.13 27.70 6.07
#